data_AF-A0A533ZLL3-F1
#
_entry.id   AF-A0A533ZLL3-F1
#
_cell.length_a   1.000
_cell.length_b   1.000
_cell.length_c   1.000
_cell.angle_alpha   90.00
_cell.angle_beta   90.00
_cell.angle_gamma   90.00
#
_symmetry.space_group_name_H-M   'P 1'
#
loop_
_entity.id
_entity.type
_entity.pdbx_description
1 polymer ?
#
loop_
_entity_poly.entity_id
_entity_poly.type
_entity_poly.pdbx_seq_one_letter_code
_entity_poly.pdbx_strand_id
1 'polypeptide(L)'
;MLIFIGAMSKSAQFPMHVWLPGSLYAPTPVHALLHAGIINAGGFLINRLAPLYGLAPDTLHLAFVIGGLTAIVAAAIMLTQSDIKTMLGFSTIGQMGYMIMECGLGAFALAIFHLIAHGLFKATIFLNCGHVIHAARQEPRLPPKDETVEQTDFSLLTWLTGFITTLILPLIILLAAHGVLSLPLRNSQGVVIFLFFSWVTSSQAILTLYRLRAVASRKVAALMLLTLLLVVSTYLLAVQAFTYFLYPAPGEVAAYFQAAALPRWLFDVMVGATALAVILGWVFIYAKGHGRSLRMPDWVNGVQTRFYLFFMNRLYVDALALRLGRGFTRVAHRLDTSRLFPYVAGLIALGLVLPAAVWTGELSAANITLFFVAALMIPLFPLHGVYVAALTRLPGYLPMCLAILLPTVGLYGLMGLLPEMPAEFLKGVSVLALFGALYGSLKALVQFRVTRLLAYASLAFFSILWWYLAVTGTSTPQAAVYTSAVALVIGGLFLAWHRVQVRYGDLDLNQIGGLARPMPRFAILLSLLVMAAVGLPPFGLFSGYMAILLHPSIVISWDLMVILLTWLAASWYLFRLMQRLLFGPHRSDIRYEDLRPTEVAPLLIVLLILLALGITPYGFFESDTLTNSYRTAMELMLWNK
;
A
#
# COMPACT_ATOMS: atom_id res chain seq x y z
N MET A 1 12.85 -5.60 9.73
CA MET A 1 13.07 -4.15 9.52
C MET A 1 12.97 -3.67 8.06
N LEU A 2 13.77 -4.14 7.09
CA LEU A 2 13.71 -3.62 5.70
C LEU A 2 12.32 -3.77 5.04
N ILE A 3 11.66 -4.92 5.24
CA ILE A 3 10.29 -5.16 4.77
C ILE A 3 9.31 -4.13 5.38
N PHE A 4 9.51 -3.78 6.66
CA PHE A 4 8.70 -2.78 7.34
C PHE A 4 8.89 -1.39 6.73
N ILE A 5 10.11 -0.99 6.38
CA ILE A 5 10.38 0.27 5.66
C ILE A 5 9.66 0.29 4.30
N GLY A 6 9.63 -0.84 3.57
CA GLY A 6 8.82 -0.97 2.36
C GLY A 6 7.31 -0.83 2.64
N ALA A 7 6.82 -1.47 3.70
CA ALA A 7 5.44 -1.38 4.14
C ALA A 7 5.04 0.07 4.50
N MET A 8 5.92 0.83 5.17
CA MET A 8 5.72 2.24 5.51
C MET A 8 5.39 3.10 4.30
N SER A 9 6.09 2.88 3.17
CA SER A 9 5.80 3.60 1.93
C SER A 9 4.38 3.31 1.44
N LYS A 10 3.94 2.04 1.49
CA LYS A 10 2.62 1.63 0.96
C LYS A 10 1.46 2.02 1.87
N SER A 11 1.65 2.03 3.19
CA SER A 11 0.64 2.48 4.17
C SER A 11 0.76 3.96 4.53
N ALA A 12 1.47 4.76 3.72
CA ALA A 12 1.62 6.20 3.88
C ALA A 12 2.06 6.61 5.30
N GLN A 13 3.00 5.89 5.90
CA GLN A 13 3.52 6.22 7.23
C GLN A 13 4.43 7.45 7.18
N PHE A 14 4.50 8.21 8.27
CA PHE A 14 5.43 9.32 8.36
C PHE A 14 6.89 8.83 8.31
N PRO A 15 7.79 9.45 7.53
CA PRO A 15 7.62 10.63 6.66
C PRO A 15 7.23 10.32 5.20
N MET A 16 7.05 9.05 4.84
CA MET A 16 6.75 8.56 3.48
C MET A 16 5.29 8.77 3.02
N HIS A 17 4.49 9.56 3.74
CA HIS A 17 3.07 9.79 3.48
C HIS A 17 2.77 10.71 2.27
N VAL A 18 3.78 11.46 1.78
CA VAL A 18 3.63 12.56 0.79
C VAL A 18 2.92 12.17 -0.50
N TRP A 19 3.03 10.91 -0.94
CA TRP A 19 2.41 10.47 -2.19
C TRP A 19 0.87 10.45 -2.12
N LEU A 20 0.30 10.21 -0.93
CA LEU A 20 -1.14 10.04 -0.75
C LEU A 20 -1.89 11.37 -0.87
N PRO A 21 -1.50 12.48 -0.20
CA PRO A 21 -2.12 13.78 -0.43
C PRO A 21 -2.04 14.25 -1.88
N GLY A 22 -0.94 13.97 -2.58
CA GLY A 22 -0.78 14.27 -4.01
C GLY A 22 -1.76 13.51 -4.92
N SER A 23 -2.26 12.36 -4.47
CA SER A 23 -3.26 11.59 -5.21
C SER A 23 -4.69 12.12 -5.07
N LEU A 24 -5.01 12.89 -4.00
CA LEU A 24 -6.37 13.35 -3.61
C LEU A 24 -7.15 14.13 -4.69
N TYR A 25 -6.46 14.53 -5.76
CA TYR A 25 -7.04 15.14 -6.95
C TYR A 25 -7.70 14.14 -7.93
N ALA A 26 -7.53 12.82 -7.72
CA ALA A 26 -8.22 11.78 -8.49
C ALA A 26 -9.77 11.86 -8.37
N PRO A 27 -10.55 11.25 -9.29
CA PRO A 27 -11.98 11.20 -9.20
C PRO A 27 -12.32 10.26 -8.05
N THR A 28 -13.46 10.51 -7.44
CA THR A 28 -13.86 9.85 -6.20
C THR A 28 -13.91 8.31 -6.27
N PRO A 29 -14.33 7.66 -7.37
CA PRO A 29 -14.26 6.21 -7.50
C PRO A 29 -12.84 5.65 -7.48
N VAL A 30 -11.89 6.35 -8.12
CA VAL A 30 -10.47 5.93 -8.10
C VAL A 30 -9.92 6.08 -6.70
N HIS A 31 -10.23 7.17 -5.99
CA HIS A 31 -9.87 7.31 -4.58
C HIS A 31 -10.40 6.18 -3.71
N ALA A 32 -11.70 5.89 -3.81
CA ALA A 32 -12.30 4.80 -3.06
C ALA A 32 -11.52 3.49 -3.26
N LEU A 33 -11.07 3.21 -4.49
CA LEU A 33 -10.23 2.06 -4.81
C LEU A 33 -8.80 2.17 -4.21
N LEU A 34 -8.15 3.34 -4.27
CA LEU A 34 -6.84 3.55 -3.63
C LEU A 34 -6.91 3.26 -2.11
N HIS A 35 -8.01 3.69 -1.48
CA HIS A 35 -8.31 3.50 -0.06
C HIS A 35 -8.69 2.07 0.30
N ALA A 36 -9.30 1.32 -0.62
CA ALA A 36 -9.58 -0.11 -0.43
C ALA A 36 -8.35 -1.00 -0.70
N GLY A 37 -7.41 -0.56 -1.55
CA GLY A 37 -6.28 -1.36 -2.02
C GLY A 37 -4.92 -0.92 -1.50
N ILE A 38 -4.34 0.13 -2.10
CA ILE A 38 -2.90 0.46 -1.95
C ILE A 38 -2.51 0.79 -0.54
N ILE A 39 -3.32 1.64 0.07
CA ILE A 39 -3.01 2.18 1.37
C ILE A 39 -3.05 1.04 2.43
N ASN A 40 -3.86 0.02 2.18
CA ASN A 40 -3.98 -1.17 3.01
C ASN A 40 -2.83 -2.17 2.81
N ALA A 41 -2.09 -2.10 1.70
CA ALA A 41 -1.10 -3.11 1.34
C ALA A 41 0.05 -3.21 2.38
N GLY A 42 0.46 -2.09 2.99
CA GLY A 42 1.49 -2.11 4.03
C GLY A 42 1.03 -2.86 5.30
N GLY A 43 -0.19 -2.62 5.76
CA GLY A 43 -0.77 -3.34 6.90
C GLY A 43 -1.02 -4.81 6.61
N PHE A 44 -1.55 -5.11 5.42
CA PHE A 44 -1.73 -6.48 4.96
C PHE A 44 -0.40 -7.24 4.93
N LEU A 45 0.67 -6.64 4.38
CA LEU A 45 1.99 -7.27 4.29
C LEU A 45 2.55 -7.62 5.67
N ILE A 46 2.45 -6.70 6.64
CA ILE A 46 2.93 -6.94 8.00
C ILE A 46 2.13 -8.08 8.66
N ASN A 47 0.80 -8.06 8.51
CA ASN A 47 -0.05 -9.12 9.04
C ASN A 47 0.20 -10.48 8.39
N ARG A 48 0.39 -10.53 7.07
CA ARG A 48 0.70 -11.77 6.35
C ARG A 48 2.03 -12.38 6.81
N LEU A 49 2.94 -11.54 7.28
CA LEU A 49 4.23 -11.92 7.83
C LEU A 49 4.24 -11.89 9.36
N ALA A 50 3.08 -11.94 10.03
CA ALA A 50 2.97 -11.96 11.48
C ALA A 50 3.91 -12.98 12.16
N PRO A 51 4.05 -14.23 11.67
CA PRO A 51 5.02 -15.18 12.24
C PRO A 51 6.47 -14.66 12.22
N LEU A 52 6.87 -13.99 11.13
CA LEU A 52 8.20 -13.40 10.99
C LEU A 52 8.40 -12.22 11.93
N TYR A 53 7.40 -11.34 12.05
CA TYR A 53 7.47 -10.18 12.94
C TYR A 53 7.43 -10.58 14.42
N GLY A 54 6.76 -11.69 14.76
CA GLY A 54 6.80 -12.28 16.10
C GLY A 54 8.21 -12.71 16.54
N LEU A 55 9.11 -12.99 15.60
CA LEU A 55 10.52 -13.28 15.88
C LEU A 55 11.41 -12.02 15.92
N ALA A 56 10.85 -10.83 15.65
CA ALA A 56 11.58 -9.57 15.56
C ALA A 56 10.98 -8.45 16.44
N PRO A 57 11.04 -8.55 17.79
CA PRO A 57 10.50 -7.57 18.73
C PRO A 57 10.89 -6.12 18.45
N ASP A 58 12.15 -5.87 18.11
CA ASP A 58 12.63 -4.52 17.80
C ASP A 58 11.89 -3.88 16.62
N THR A 59 11.54 -4.68 15.62
CA THR A 59 10.77 -4.17 14.48
C THR A 59 9.31 -3.89 14.87
N LEU A 60 8.73 -4.67 15.79
CA LEU A 60 7.39 -4.43 16.32
C LEU A 60 7.34 -3.13 17.12
N HIS A 61 8.32 -2.89 18.00
CA HIS A 61 8.41 -1.64 18.76
C HIS A 61 8.59 -0.42 17.84
N LEU A 62 9.43 -0.54 16.82
CA LEU A 62 9.57 0.52 15.82
C LEU A 62 8.26 0.76 15.05
N ALA A 63 7.53 -0.31 14.70
CA ALA A 63 6.22 -0.19 14.06
C ALA A 63 5.20 0.50 14.97
N PHE A 64 5.20 0.18 16.27
CA PHE A 64 4.37 0.84 17.27
C PHE A 64 4.64 2.35 17.32
N VAL A 65 5.91 2.76 17.43
CA VAL A 65 6.30 4.17 17.50
C VAL A 65 5.96 4.92 16.21
N ILE A 66 6.29 4.37 15.05
CA ILE A 66 6.03 5.03 13.76
C ILE A 66 4.54 5.10 13.48
N GLY A 67 3.78 4.04 13.78
CA GLY A 67 2.33 4.01 13.64
C GLY A 67 1.65 5.05 14.52
N GLY A 68 2.02 5.12 15.80
CA GLY A 68 1.52 6.11 16.75
C GLY A 68 1.86 7.55 16.35
N LEU A 69 3.11 7.80 15.94
CA LEU A 69 3.53 9.10 15.43
C LEU A 69 2.72 9.51 14.20
N THR A 70 2.53 8.59 13.25
CA THR A 70 1.74 8.81 12.04
C THR A 70 0.30 9.14 12.38
N ALA A 71 -0.32 8.40 13.32
CA ALA A 71 -1.68 8.63 13.78
C ALA A 71 -1.86 10.04 14.35
N ILE A 72 -0.96 10.47 15.25
CA ILE A 72 -1.01 11.78 15.89
C ILE A 72 -0.78 12.91 14.88
N VAL A 73 0.29 12.81 14.08
CA VAL A 73 0.65 13.85 13.10
C VAL A 73 -0.47 14.01 12.06
N ALA A 74 -0.99 12.91 11.53
CA ALA A 74 -2.03 12.97 10.52
C ALA A 74 -3.37 13.49 11.07
N ALA A 75 -3.73 13.12 12.30
CA ALA A 75 -4.90 13.69 12.98
C ALA A 75 -4.75 15.21 13.20
N ALA A 76 -3.57 15.68 13.62
CA ALA A 76 -3.30 17.10 13.78
C ALA A 76 -3.36 17.86 12.45
N ILE A 77 -2.78 17.32 11.37
CA ILE A 77 -2.89 17.90 10.04
C ILE A 77 -4.36 17.94 9.60
N MET A 78 -5.09 16.82 9.70
CA MET A 78 -6.50 16.68 9.33
C MET A 78 -7.36 17.81 9.92
N LEU A 79 -7.20 18.11 11.22
CA LEU A 79 -7.98 19.14 11.92
C LEU A 79 -7.73 20.57 11.40
N THR A 80 -6.62 20.80 10.70
CA THR A 80 -6.26 22.11 10.14
C THR A 80 -6.58 22.26 8.65
N GLN A 81 -7.06 21.19 7.98
CA GLN A 81 -7.37 21.24 6.56
C GLN A 81 -8.78 21.78 6.31
N SER A 82 -8.90 22.70 5.35
CA SER A 82 -10.19 23.25 4.90
C SER A 82 -10.84 22.46 3.76
N ASP A 83 -10.06 21.74 2.97
CA ASP A 83 -10.55 20.91 1.87
C ASP A 83 -11.00 19.53 2.38
N ILE A 84 -12.25 19.14 2.10
CA ILE A 84 -12.87 17.90 2.58
C ILE A 84 -12.07 16.67 2.13
N LYS A 85 -11.61 16.63 0.88
CA LYS A 85 -10.84 15.47 0.38
C LYS A 85 -9.50 15.37 1.07
N THR A 86 -8.82 16.49 1.29
CA THR A 86 -7.54 16.59 1.99
C THR A 86 -7.69 16.15 3.45
N MET A 87 -8.72 16.65 4.14
CA MET A 87 -9.08 16.21 5.48
C MET A 87 -9.31 14.70 5.52
N LEU A 88 -10.10 14.15 4.60
CA LEU A 88 -10.35 12.71 4.51
C LEU A 88 -9.07 11.92 4.20
N GLY A 89 -8.18 12.42 3.35
CA GLY A 89 -6.89 11.79 3.07
C GLY A 89 -6.00 11.67 4.30
N PHE A 90 -5.85 12.75 5.06
CA PHE A 90 -5.09 12.71 6.32
C PHE A 90 -5.77 11.87 7.40
N SER A 91 -7.10 11.82 7.41
CA SER A 91 -7.80 10.89 8.30
C SER A 91 -7.49 9.43 7.97
N THR A 92 -7.27 9.08 6.69
CA THR A 92 -6.80 7.74 6.32
C THR A 92 -5.35 7.53 6.75
N ILE A 93 -4.45 8.48 6.50
CA ILE A 93 -3.05 8.38 6.96
C ILE A 93 -3.02 8.08 8.47
N GLY A 94 -3.86 8.77 9.24
CA GLY A 94 -3.96 8.56 10.68
C GLY A 94 -4.46 7.16 11.05
N GLN A 95 -5.49 6.65 10.38
CA GLN A 95 -6.03 5.31 10.61
C GLN A 95 -5.06 4.19 10.18
N MET A 96 -4.28 4.41 9.12
CA MET A 96 -3.19 3.51 8.76
C MET A 96 -2.08 3.54 9.80
N GLY A 97 -1.76 4.72 10.35
CA GLY A 97 -0.89 4.83 11.51
C GLY A 97 -1.38 3.98 12.69
N TYR A 98 -2.69 4.06 13.01
CA TYR A 98 -3.31 3.22 14.03
C TYR A 98 -3.19 1.73 13.73
N MET A 99 -3.47 1.30 12.49
CA MET A 99 -3.33 -0.11 12.09
C MET A 99 -1.88 -0.60 12.18
N ILE A 100 -0.90 0.20 11.78
CA ILE A 100 0.53 -0.15 11.92
C ILE A 100 0.93 -0.20 13.40
N MET A 101 0.38 0.67 14.23
CA MET A 101 0.55 0.64 15.67
C MET A 101 -0.05 -0.63 16.29
N GLU A 102 -1.23 -1.07 15.85
CA GLU A 102 -1.86 -2.35 16.25
C GLU A 102 -0.96 -3.53 15.88
N CYS A 103 -0.41 -3.58 14.66
CA CYS A 103 0.58 -4.58 14.28
C CYS A 103 1.82 -4.54 15.19
N GLY A 104 2.31 -3.35 15.54
CA GLY A 104 3.45 -3.16 16.44
C GLY A 104 3.18 -3.61 17.89
N LEU A 105 1.91 -3.76 18.27
CA LEU A 105 1.46 -4.32 19.54
C LEU A 105 1.22 -5.85 19.48
N GLY A 106 1.51 -6.48 18.33
CA GLY A 106 1.22 -7.90 18.10
C GLY A 106 -0.27 -8.20 17.86
N ALA A 107 -1.10 -7.15 17.74
CA ALA A 107 -2.55 -7.25 17.56
C ALA A 107 -2.94 -7.48 16.08
N PHE A 108 -2.32 -8.46 15.42
CA PHE A 108 -2.44 -8.66 13.98
C PHE A 108 -3.88 -8.94 13.51
N ALA A 109 -4.63 -9.78 14.22
CA ALA A 109 -6.02 -10.06 13.89
C ALA A 109 -6.90 -8.80 13.94
N LEU A 110 -6.66 -7.95 14.95
CA LEU A 110 -7.33 -6.66 15.10
C LEU A 110 -6.97 -5.71 13.95
N ALA A 111 -5.70 -5.67 13.56
CA ALA A 111 -5.25 -4.85 12.43
C ALA A 111 -5.91 -5.24 11.10
N ILE A 112 -6.12 -6.54 10.84
CA ILE A 112 -6.86 -6.97 9.64
C ILE A 112 -8.34 -6.59 9.75
N PHE A 113 -8.97 -6.79 10.92
CA PHE A 113 -10.37 -6.39 11.11
C PHE A 113 -10.54 -4.87 10.91
N HIS A 114 -9.65 -4.08 11.50
CA HIS A 114 -9.57 -2.63 11.33
C HIS A 114 -9.46 -2.29 9.84
N LEU A 115 -8.51 -2.90 9.12
CA LEU A 115 -8.28 -2.67 7.69
C LEU A 115 -9.56 -2.87 6.85
N ILE A 116 -10.30 -3.96 7.09
CA ILE A 116 -11.56 -4.24 6.37
C ILE A 116 -12.62 -3.20 6.69
N ALA A 117 -12.89 -2.97 7.98
CA ALA A 117 -13.92 -2.04 8.43
C ALA A 117 -13.63 -0.61 7.95
N HIS A 118 -12.37 -0.16 8.08
CA HIS A 118 -11.92 1.14 7.62
C HIS A 118 -12.00 1.29 6.11
N GLY A 119 -11.59 0.27 5.35
CA GLY A 119 -11.66 0.26 3.89
C GLY A 119 -13.09 0.47 3.38
N LEU A 120 -14.05 -0.29 3.92
CA LEU A 120 -15.47 -0.17 3.56
C LEU A 120 -16.04 1.21 3.94
N PHE A 121 -15.76 1.66 5.15
CA PHE A 121 -16.21 2.96 5.64
C PHE A 121 -15.65 4.13 4.80
N LYS A 122 -14.35 4.10 4.50
CA LYS A 122 -13.70 5.15 3.71
C LYS A 122 -14.15 5.16 2.26
N ALA A 123 -14.25 4.00 1.62
CA ALA A 123 -14.78 3.91 0.27
C ALA A 123 -16.16 4.59 0.18
N THR A 124 -17.04 4.31 1.15
CA THR A 124 -18.38 4.90 1.22
C THR A 124 -18.34 6.42 1.39
N ILE A 125 -17.54 6.94 2.33
CA ILE A 125 -17.43 8.39 2.55
C ILE A 125 -16.84 9.11 1.35
N PHE A 126 -15.81 8.55 0.69
CA PHE A 126 -15.23 9.16 -0.49
C PHE A 126 -16.24 9.21 -1.64
N LEU A 127 -17.01 8.14 -1.87
CA LEU A 127 -18.07 8.13 -2.87
C LEU A 127 -19.15 9.19 -2.57
N ASN A 128 -19.61 9.29 -1.32
CA ASN A 128 -20.61 10.28 -0.89
C ASN A 128 -20.09 11.72 -0.96
N CYS A 129 -18.84 11.96 -0.57
CA CYS A 129 -18.19 13.27 -0.68
C CYS A 129 -18.20 13.79 -2.13
N GLY A 130 -18.02 12.90 -3.11
CA GLY A 130 -18.12 13.24 -4.53
C GLY A 130 -19.47 13.83 -4.91
N HIS A 131 -20.56 13.24 -4.41
CA HIS A 131 -21.92 13.70 -4.62
C HIS A 131 -22.16 15.09 -4.00
N VAL A 132 -21.74 15.29 -2.75
CA VAL A 132 -21.89 16.57 -2.03
C VAL A 132 -21.10 17.69 -2.71
N ILE A 133 -19.86 17.42 -3.14
CA ILE A 133 -19.04 18.40 -3.88
C ILE A 133 -19.71 18.78 -5.20
N HIS A 134 -20.34 17.81 -5.89
CA HIS A 134 -21.04 18.10 -7.14
C HIS A 134 -22.26 18.98 -6.92
N ALA A 135 -23.10 18.66 -5.94
CA ALA A 135 -24.28 19.46 -5.57
C ALA A 135 -23.89 20.89 -5.16
N ALA A 136 -22.87 21.05 -4.31
CA ALA A 136 -22.40 22.36 -3.86
C ALA A 136 -21.84 23.25 -4.99
N ARG A 137 -21.37 22.65 -6.10
CA ARG A 137 -20.94 23.40 -7.29
C ARG A 137 -22.11 23.88 -8.15
N GLN A 138 -23.25 23.20 -8.10
CA GLN A 138 -24.46 23.59 -8.81
C GLN A 138 -25.18 24.74 -8.09
N GLU A 139 -25.12 24.76 -6.75
CA GLU A 139 -25.66 25.85 -5.93
C GLU A 139 -24.62 26.41 -4.95
N PRO A 140 -23.74 27.34 -5.39
CA PRO A 140 -22.76 27.96 -4.52
C PRO A 140 -23.45 28.87 -3.50
N ARG A 141 -23.76 28.35 -2.31
CA ARG A 141 -24.23 29.14 -1.16
C ARG A 141 -23.05 29.41 -0.23
N LEU A 142 -22.92 30.65 0.22
CA LEU A 142 -22.04 30.95 1.34
C LEU A 142 -22.59 30.22 2.58
N PRO A 143 -21.73 29.63 3.42
CA PRO A 143 -22.20 29.10 4.69
C PRO A 143 -22.91 30.22 5.44
N PRO A 144 -24.10 29.99 6.02
CA PRO A 144 -24.75 30.98 6.85
C PRO A 144 -23.74 31.41 7.92
N LYS A 145 -23.61 32.72 8.17
CA LYS A 145 -22.88 33.20 9.34
C LYS A 145 -23.54 32.54 10.54
N ASP A 146 -22.76 31.84 11.37
CA ASP A 146 -23.26 31.24 12.60
C ASP A 146 -24.08 32.29 13.35
N GLU A 147 -25.41 32.15 13.31
CA GLU A 147 -26.29 32.90 14.18
C GLU A 147 -25.87 32.52 15.59
N THR A 148 -25.62 33.53 16.42
CA THR A 148 -25.15 33.39 17.79
C THR A 148 -25.99 32.34 18.51
N VAL A 149 -25.43 31.15 18.67
CA VAL A 149 -26.06 30.05 19.40
C VAL A 149 -26.38 30.60 20.78
N GLU A 150 -27.67 30.72 21.11
CA GLU A 150 -28.13 31.17 22.42
C GLU A 150 -27.39 30.38 23.50
N GLN A 151 -26.53 31.10 24.23
CA GLN A 151 -25.76 30.58 25.35
C GLN A 151 -26.74 30.35 26.49
N THR A 152 -27.23 29.12 26.60
CA THR A 152 -27.98 28.68 27.77
C THR A 152 -26.97 28.26 28.84
N ASP A 153 -26.96 28.97 29.96
CA ASP A 153 -26.17 28.60 31.13
C ASP A 153 -26.73 27.31 31.72
N PHE A 154 -25.94 26.23 31.70
CA PHE A 154 -26.33 24.94 32.24
C PHE A 154 -25.81 24.75 33.68
N SER A 155 -26.63 24.14 34.54
CA SER A 155 -26.32 23.78 35.93
C SER A 155 -25.18 22.75 36.04
N LEU A 156 -24.43 22.77 37.15
CA LEU A 156 -23.38 21.79 37.51
C LEU A 156 -23.87 20.34 37.37
N LEU A 157 -25.16 20.11 37.62
CA LEU A 157 -25.79 18.79 37.55
C LEU A 157 -25.89 18.28 36.09
N THR A 158 -26.11 19.15 35.12
CA THR A 158 -26.09 18.82 33.69
C THR A 158 -24.66 18.53 33.21
N TRP A 159 -23.68 19.25 33.74
CA TRP A 159 -22.27 19.00 33.45
C TRP A 159 -21.81 17.64 33.99
N LEU A 160 -22.12 17.33 35.25
CA LEU A 160 -21.81 16.05 35.89
C LEU A 160 -22.48 14.88 35.17
N THR A 161 -23.77 15.01 34.82
CA THR A 161 -24.49 13.95 34.10
C THR A 161 -23.93 13.71 32.70
N GLY A 162 -23.56 14.77 31.96
CA GLY A 162 -22.87 14.65 30.67
C GLY A 162 -21.51 13.95 30.80
N PHE A 163 -20.72 14.31 31.80
CA PHE A 163 -19.42 13.69 32.05
C PHE A 163 -19.54 12.19 32.42
N ILE A 164 -20.45 11.85 33.34
CA ILE A 164 -20.69 10.47 33.77
C ILE A 164 -21.15 9.61 32.58
N THR A 165 -22.11 10.11 31.80
CA THR A 165 -22.68 9.36 30.66
C THR A 165 -21.71 9.19 29.50
N THR A 166 -20.87 10.20 29.22
CA THR A 166 -19.93 10.14 28.09
C THR A 166 -18.61 9.44 28.41
N LEU A 167 -18.21 9.29 29.68
CA LEU A 167 -16.88 8.80 30.01
C LEU A 167 -16.88 7.64 31.01
N ILE A 168 -17.71 7.68 32.06
CA ILE A 168 -17.75 6.62 33.09
C ILE A 168 -18.61 5.44 32.65
N LEU A 169 -19.79 5.73 32.09
CA LEU A 169 -20.75 4.69 31.72
C LEU A 169 -20.24 3.74 30.60
N PRO A 170 -19.54 4.21 29.56
CA PRO A 170 -18.88 3.33 28.59
C PRO A 170 -17.84 2.41 29.22
N LEU A 171 -17.08 2.92 30.19
CA LEU A 171 -16.07 2.14 30.90
C LEU A 171 -16.72 1.01 31.70
N ILE A 172 -17.83 1.29 32.39
CA ILE A 172 -18.58 0.28 33.15
C ILE A 172 -19.10 -0.82 32.22
N ILE A 173 -19.75 -0.44 31.10
CA ILE A 173 -20.27 -1.39 30.11
C ILE A 173 -19.14 -2.31 29.61
N LEU A 174 -17.99 -1.73 29.33
CA LEU A 174 -16.84 -2.44 28.82
C LEU A 174 -16.22 -3.40 29.85
N LEU A 175 -16.08 -2.97 31.11
CA LEU A 175 -15.60 -3.81 32.21
C LEU A 175 -16.58 -4.95 32.53
N ALA A 176 -17.89 -4.69 32.44
CA ALA A 176 -18.92 -5.73 32.58
C ALA A 176 -18.83 -6.76 31.46
N ALA A 177 -18.74 -6.33 30.20
CA ALA A 177 -18.57 -7.22 29.04
C ALA A 177 -17.28 -8.04 29.15
N HIS A 178 -16.20 -7.42 29.63
CA HIS A 178 -14.95 -8.10 29.92
C HIS A 178 -15.11 -9.22 30.98
N GLY A 179 -15.80 -8.93 32.08
CA GLY A 179 -16.06 -9.91 33.14
C GLY A 179 -16.88 -11.11 32.65
N VAL A 180 -17.87 -10.86 31.79
CA VAL A 180 -18.67 -11.94 31.16
C VAL A 180 -17.81 -12.79 30.22
N LEU A 181 -16.91 -12.16 29.46
CA LEU A 181 -16.04 -12.84 28.49
C LEU A 181 -14.78 -13.48 29.11
N SER A 182 -14.55 -13.32 30.41
CA SER A 182 -13.43 -13.93 31.16
C SER A 182 -12.03 -13.67 30.55
N LEU A 183 -11.80 -12.49 29.98
CA LEU A 183 -10.50 -12.15 29.37
C LEU A 183 -9.45 -11.86 30.48
N PRO A 184 -8.16 -12.20 30.32
CA PRO A 184 -7.16 -11.94 31.36
C PRO A 184 -6.56 -10.52 31.29
N LEU A 185 -6.95 -9.60 32.20
CA LEU A 185 -6.42 -8.21 32.26
C LEU A 185 -4.97 -8.12 32.73
N ARG A 186 -4.61 -8.91 33.74
CA ARG A 186 -3.39 -8.69 34.53
C ARG A 186 -2.12 -9.14 33.80
N ASN A 187 -2.26 -10.01 32.81
CA ASN A 187 -1.13 -10.68 32.15
C ASN A 187 -1.03 -10.37 30.64
N SER A 188 -1.97 -9.60 30.06
CA SER A 188 -1.98 -9.31 28.63
C SER A 188 -2.16 -7.82 28.38
N GLN A 189 -1.06 -7.13 28.04
CA GLN A 189 -1.07 -5.72 27.63
C GLN A 189 -2.03 -5.49 26.44
N GLY A 190 -2.11 -6.46 25.52
CA GLY A 190 -3.02 -6.41 24.37
C GLY A 190 -4.49 -6.24 24.77
N VAL A 191 -4.95 -6.97 25.80
CA VAL A 191 -6.33 -6.87 26.30
C VAL A 191 -6.58 -5.49 26.90
N VAL A 192 -5.63 -4.96 27.68
CA VAL A 192 -5.74 -3.61 28.28
C VAL A 192 -5.84 -2.54 27.20
N ILE A 193 -5.02 -2.61 26.16
CA ILE A 193 -5.04 -1.67 25.03
C ILE A 193 -6.38 -1.72 24.31
N PHE A 194 -6.85 -2.92 23.99
CA PHE A 194 -8.11 -3.12 23.30
C PHE A 194 -9.28 -2.51 24.08
N LEU A 195 -9.31 -2.74 25.39
CA LEU A 195 -10.33 -2.16 26.24
C LEU A 195 -10.21 -0.63 26.32
N PHE A 196 -8.99 -0.11 26.44
CA PHE A 196 -8.74 1.32 26.46
C PHE A 196 -9.26 2.03 25.19
N PHE A 197 -8.95 1.51 24.00
CA PHE A 197 -9.44 2.09 22.75
C PHE A 197 -10.95 1.97 22.57
N SER A 198 -11.52 0.85 23.01
CA SER A 198 -12.97 0.63 23.00
C SER A 198 -13.68 1.64 23.89
N TRP A 199 -13.10 1.94 25.06
CA TRP A 199 -13.58 2.97 25.97
C TRP A 199 -13.52 4.37 25.34
N VAL A 200 -12.37 4.78 24.78
CA VAL A 200 -12.22 6.09 24.14
C VAL A 200 -13.20 6.28 22.97
N THR A 201 -13.33 5.26 22.12
CA THR A 201 -14.22 5.29 20.95
C THR A 201 -15.69 5.37 21.36
N SER A 202 -16.09 4.55 22.33
CA SER A 202 -17.45 4.58 22.89
C SER A 202 -17.76 5.94 23.52
N SER A 203 -16.78 6.50 24.22
CA SER A 203 -16.90 7.81 24.85
C SER A 203 -17.08 8.94 23.82
N GLN A 204 -16.34 8.89 22.71
CA GLN A 204 -16.49 9.86 21.60
C GLN A 204 -17.84 9.74 20.90
N ALA A 205 -18.31 8.51 20.67
CA ALA A 205 -19.59 8.27 20.02
C ALA A 205 -20.75 8.89 20.83
N ILE A 206 -20.76 8.68 22.15
CA ILE A 206 -21.79 9.26 23.03
C ILE A 206 -21.64 10.78 23.10
N LEU A 207 -20.42 11.31 23.17
CA LEU A 207 -20.19 12.76 23.17
C LEU A 207 -20.72 13.42 21.88
N THR A 208 -20.54 12.77 20.74
CA THR A 208 -21.04 13.25 19.44
C THR A 208 -22.57 13.29 19.42
N LEU A 209 -23.22 12.22 19.90
CA LEU A 209 -24.67 12.15 20.01
C LEU A 209 -25.22 13.17 21.03
N TYR A 210 -24.49 13.42 22.12
CA TYR A 210 -24.82 14.46 23.09
C TYR A 210 -24.76 15.87 22.47
N ARG A 211 -23.72 16.17 21.69
CA ARG A 211 -23.57 17.47 20.98
C ARG A 211 -24.67 17.73 19.95
N LEU A 212 -25.22 16.69 19.32
CA LEU A 212 -26.32 16.81 18.36
C LEU A 212 -27.69 17.13 19.01
N ARG A 213 -27.71 17.53 20.30
CA ARG A 213 -28.92 17.87 21.09
C ARG A 213 -29.99 16.75 21.14
N ALA A 214 -29.63 15.50 20.82
CA ALA A 214 -30.57 14.37 20.84
C ALA A 214 -31.01 13.97 22.27
N VAL A 215 -30.35 14.50 23.31
CA VAL A 215 -30.48 14.02 24.69
C VAL A 215 -31.33 14.96 25.53
N ALA A 216 -32.63 15.05 25.23
CA ALA A 216 -33.61 15.64 26.15
C ALA A 216 -34.56 14.59 26.76
N SER A 217 -34.58 13.36 26.26
CA SER A 217 -35.51 12.30 26.71
C SER A 217 -34.77 11.09 27.26
N ARG A 218 -35.20 10.60 28.43
CA ARG A 218 -34.73 9.34 29.05
C ARG A 218 -34.81 8.15 28.08
N LYS A 219 -35.78 8.16 27.16
CA LYS A 219 -35.93 7.12 26.12
C LYS A 219 -34.79 7.13 25.11
N VAL A 220 -34.34 8.33 24.69
CA VAL A 220 -33.23 8.47 23.74
C VAL A 220 -31.91 8.08 24.40
N ALA A 221 -31.69 8.48 25.65
CA ALA A 221 -30.51 8.06 26.42
C ALA A 221 -30.45 6.53 26.61
N ALA A 222 -31.58 5.90 26.97
CA ALA A 222 -31.67 4.45 27.11
C ALA A 222 -31.43 3.72 25.78
N LEU A 223 -32.01 4.21 24.68
CA LEU A 223 -31.81 3.65 23.34
C LEU A 223 -30.34 3.77 22.91
N MET A 224 -29.71 4.93 23.11
CA MET A 224 -28.29 5.14 22.81
C MET A 224 -27.38 4.17 23.60
N LEU A 225 -27.70 3.93 24.87
CA LEU A 225 -26.95 3.00 25.71
C LEU A 225 -27.13 1.54 25.25
N LEU A 226 -28.35 1.15 24.86
CA LEU A 226 -28.62 -0.15 24.29
C LEU A 226 -27.86 -0.35 22.97
N THR A 227 -27.86 0.66 22.10
CA THR A 227 -27.10 0.63 20.85
C THR A 227 -25.60 0.51 21.12
N LEU A 228 -25.07 1.25 22.10
CA LEU A 228 -23.66 1.15 22.47
C LEU A 228 -23.31 -0.26 22.97
N LEU A 229 -24.11 -0.82 23.88
CA LEU A 229 -23.92 -2.18 24.39
C LEU A 229 -23.93 -3.20 23.24
N LEU A 230 -24.88 -3.09 22.32
CA LEU A 230 -24.98 -3.96 21.15
C LEU A 230 -23.74 -3.85 20.24
N VAL A 231 -23.31 -2.62 19.94
CA VAL A 231 -22.14 -2.36 19.08
C VAL A 231 -20.87 -2.90 19.73
N VAL A 232 -20.63 -2.62 21.01
CA VAL A 232 -19.45 -3.08 21.75
C VAL A 232 -19.44 -4.61 21.84
N SER A 233 -20.58 -5.23 22.16
CA SER A 233 -20.69 -6.70 22.25
C SER A 233 -20.46 -7.37 20.89
N THR A 234 -21.06 -6.83 19.83
CA THR A 234 -20.87 -7.32 18.46
C THR A 234 -19.42 -7.19 18.03
N TYR A 235 -18.77 -6.07 18.35
CA TYR A 235 -17.38 -5.83 18.05
C TYR A 235 -16.46 -6.83 18.78
N LEU A 236 -16.66 -7.04 20.08
CA LEU A 236 -15.93 -8.03 20.88
C LEU A 236 -16.05 -9.45 20.29
N LEU A 237 -17.28 -9.87 19.97
CA LEU A 237 -17.55 -11.19 19.39
C LEU A 237 -16.94 -11.34 18.00
N ALA A 238 -17.06 -10.32 17.15
CA ALA A 238 -16.48 -10.31 15.82
C ALA A 238 -14.96 -10.44 15.88
N VAL A 239 -14.30 -9.69 16.77
CA VAL A 239 -12.85 -9.78 16.98
C VAL A 239 -12.45 -11.17 17.43
N GLN A 240 -13.16 -11.78 18.38
CA GLN A 240 -12.84 -13.11 18.87
C GLN A 240 -13.00 -14.17 17.76
N ALA A 241 -14.13 -14.16 17.04
CA ALA A 241 -14.39 -15.06 15.93
C ALA A 241 -13.35 -14.90 14.81
N PHE A 242 -12.99 -13.64 14.49
CA PHE A 242 -12.03 -13.33 13.44
C PHE A 242 -10.59 -13.70 13.83
N THR A 243 -10.22 -13.53 15.10
CA THR A 243 -8.93 -13.97 15.63
C THR A 243 -8.79 -15.49 15.53
N TYR A 244 -9.83 -16.23 15.90
CA TYR A 244 -9.86 -17.70 15.76
C TYR A 244 -9.78 -18.13 14.29
N PHE A 245 -10.44 -17.41 13.38
CA PHE A 245 -10.37 -17.67 11.94
C PHE A 245 -8.96 -17.49 11.36
N LEU A 246 -8.25 -16.44 11.77
CA LEU A 246 -6.91 -16.13 11.25
C LEU A 246 -5.80 -16.98 11.90
N TYR A 247 -5.92 -17.25 13.20
CA TYR A 247 -4.92 -17.95 14.00
C TYR A 247 -5.57 -19.10 14.76
N PRO A 248 -5.85 -20.24 14.09
CA PRO A 248 -6.55 -21.36 14.69
C PRO A 248 -5.71 -22.12 15.73
N ALA A 249 -4.37 -21.97 15.69
CA ALA A 249 -3.47 -22.64 16.62
C ALA A 249 -3.52 -21.97 18.01
N PRO A 250 -3.88 -22.72 19.08
CA PRO A 250 -3.92 -22.16 20.43
C PRO A 250 -2.53 -21.72 20.88
N GLY A 251 -2.41 -20.45 21.29
CA GLY A 251 -1.17 -19.87 21.83
C GLY A 251 -0.37 -18.97 20.86
N GLU A 252 -0.63 -19.05 19.56
CA GLU A 252 0.09 -18.25 18.56
C GLU A 252 -0.10 -16.73 18.76
N VAL A 253 -1.36 -16.32 19.00
CA VAL A 253 -1.73 -14.93 19.29
C VAL A 253 -1.08 -14.42 20.57
N ALA A 254 -0.98 -15.27 21.60
CA ALA A 254 -0.34 -14.91 22.85
C ALA A 254 1.16 -14.68 22.67
N ALA A 255 1.82 -15.48 21.82
CA ALA A 255 3.23 -15.30 21.48
C ALA A 255 3.48 -13.95 20.78
N TYR A 256 2.58 -13.52 19.88
CA TYR A 256 2.68 -12.21 19.23
C TYR A 256 2.56 -11.04 20.22
N PHE A 257 1.59 -11.10 21.14
CA PHE A 257 1.48 -10.09 22.19
C PHE A 257 2.67 -10.08 23.13
N GLN A 258 3.29 -11.23 23.41
CA GLN A 258 4.50 -11.32 24.22
C GLN A 258 5.71 -10.74 23.49
N ALA A 259 5.89 -11.05 22.20
CA ALA A 259 6.97 -10.49 21.39
C ALA A 259 6.86 -8.96 21.25
N ALA A 260 5.65 -8.42 21.28
CA ALA A 260 5.39 -6.99 21.22
C ALA A 260 5.34 -6.29 22.60
N ALA A 261 5.48 -7.04 23.71
CA ALA A 261 5.25 -6.51 25.05
C ALA A 261 6.24 -5.39 25.38
N LEU A 262 5.73 -4.27 25.87
CA LEU A 262 6.54 -3.17 26.36
C LEU A 262 6.93 -3.40 27.82
N PRO A 263 8.01 -2.76 28.32
CA PRO A 263 8.29 -2.71 29.75
C PRO A 263 7.04 -2.24 30.52
N ARG A 264 6.61 -2.97 31.54
CA ARG A 264 5.33 -2.72 32.25
C ARG A 264 5.19 -1.27 32.72
N TRP A 265 6.24 -0.70 33.31
CA TRP A 265 6.24 0.69 33.77
C TRP A 265 5.98 1.68 32.63
N LEU A 266 6.58 1.45 31.46
CA LEU A 266 6.43 2.33 30.30
C LEU A 266 5.00 2.22 29.76
N PHE A 267 4.50 0.99 29.66
CA PHE A 267 3.14 0.72 29.24
C PHE A 267 2.11 1.42 30.15
N ASP A 268 2.24 1.25 31.47
CA ASP A 268 1.31 1.84 32.45
C ASP A 268 1.35 3.37 32.42
N VAL A 269 2.55 3.97 32.30
CA VAL A 269 2.72 5.41 32.14
C VAL A 269 2.08 5.91 30.84
N MET A 270 2.25 5.20 29.73
CA MET A 270 1.65 5.57 28.44
C MET A 270 0.12 5.52 28.48
N VAL A 271 -0.45 4.44 29.03
CA VAL A 271 -1.91 4.31 29.19
C VAL A 271 -2.43 5.39 30.13
N GLY A 272 -1.78 5.61 31.28
CA GLY A 272 -2.17 6.64 32.24
C GLY A 272 -2.10 8.05 31.67
N ALA A 273 -1.02 8.40 30.96
CA ALA A 273 -0.87 9.70 30.32
C ALA A 273 -1.91 9.93 29.22
N THR A 274 -2.19 8.90 28.40
CA THR A 274 -3.20 9.00 27.34
C THR A 274 -4.61 9.11 27.93
N ALA A 275 -4.92 8.34 28.98
CA ALA A 275 -6.19 8.44 29.70
C ALA A 275 -6.40 9.84 30.27
N LEU A 276 -5.37 10.39 30.91
CA LEU A 276 -5.40 11.74 31.45
C LEU A 276 -5.61 12.79 30.34
N ALA A 277 -4.91 12.66 29.21
CA ALA A 277 -5.08 13.56 28.07
C ALA A 277 -6.51 13.52 27.49
N VAL A 278 -7.11 12.32 27.39
CA VAL A 278 -8.51 12.13 26.98
C VAL A 278 -9.46 12.81 27.96
N ILE A 279 -9.29 12.56 29.26
CA ILE A 279 -10.14 13.16 30.31
C ILE A 279 -10.04 14.69 30.29
N LEU A 280 -8.82 15.23 30.26
CA LEU A 280 -8.59 16.68 30.18
C LEU A 280 -9.18 17.29 28.90
N GLY A 281 -9.05 16.59 27.76
CA GLY A 281 -9.65 16.98 26.50
C GLY A 281 -11.19 17.04 26.56
N TRP A 282 -11.82 16.06 27.21
CA TRP A 282 -13.28 16.05 27.44
C TRP A 282 -13.71 17.21 28.33
N VAL A 283 -13.00 17.43 29.44
CA VAL A 283 -13.26 18.55 30.35
C VAL A 283 -13.16 19.89 29.60
N PHE A 284 -12.12 20.07 28.78
CA PHE A 284 -11.93 21.27 27.97
C PHE A 284 -13.06 21.47 26.95
N ILE A 285 -13.44 20.41 26.23
CA ILE A 285 -14.55 20.41 25.27
C ILE A 285 -15.87 20.81 25.95
N TYR A 286 -16.18 20.21 27.09
CA TYR A 286 -17.39 20.52 27.84
C TYR A 286 -17.39 21.95 28.35
N ALA A 287 -16.26 22.43 28.88
CA ALA A 287 -16.12 23.81 29.35
C ALA A 287 -16.36 24.82 28.21
N LYS A 288 -15.70 24.63 27.06
CA LYS A 288 -15.84 25.52 25.89
C LYS A 288 -17.24 25.48 25.28
N GLY A 289 -17.87 24.30 25.22
CA GLY A 289 -19.23 24.13 24.69
C GLY A 289 -20.32 24.80 25.52
N HIS A 290 -20.03 25.15 26.79
CA HIS A 290 -20.99 25.74 27.73
C HIS A 290 -20.55 27.14 28.19
N GLY A 291 -19.97 27.94 27.29
CA GLY A 291 -19.67 29.36 27.53
C GLY A 291 -18.54 29.66 28.50
N ARG A 292 -17.97 28.66 29.19
CA ARG A 292 -16.78 28.83 30.03
C ARG A 292 -15.54 28.93 29.14
N SER A 293 -15.14 30.16 28.83
CA SER A 293 -13.83 30.40 28.23
C SER A 293 -12.73 30.16 29.27
N LEU A 294 -12.03 29.02 29.16
CA LEU A 294 -10.71 28.89 29.76
C LEU A 294 -9.81 29.87 29.02
N ARG A 295 -9.61 31.06 29.60
CA ARG A 295 -8.80 32.13 29.01
C ARG A 295 -7.35 31.64 28.95
N MET A 296 -6.95 31.18 27.76
CA MET A 296 -5.60 30.69 27.49
C MET A 296 -4.62 31.88 27.57
N PRO A 297 -3.47 31.75 28.27
CA PRO A 297 -2.44 32.77 28.27
C PRO A 297 -1.98 33.12 26.85
N ASP A 298 -1.58 34.36 26.60
CA ASP A 298 -1.22 34.83 25.24
C ASP A 298 -0.06 34.05 24.62
N TRP A 299 0.88 33.57 25.43
CA TRP A 299 1.96 32.70 24.95
C TRP A 299 1.43 31.36 24.41
N VAL A 300 0.37 30.81 25.02
CA VAL A 300 -0.29 29.57 24.56
C VAL A 300 -0.99 29.82 23.24
N ASN A 301 -1.67 30.97 23.08
CA ASN A 301 -2.27 31.37 21.82
C ASN A 301 -1.21 31.51 20.72
N GLY A 302 -0.08 32.16 21.01
CA GLY A 302 1.04 32.28 20.09
C GLY A 302 1.62 30.93 19.66
N VAL A 303 1.77 29.99 20.60
CA VAL A 303 2.20 28.61 20.32
C VAL A 303 1.15 27.87 19.47
N GLN A 304 -0.13 28.00 19.81
CA GLN A 304 -1.22 27.38 19.06
C GLN A 304 -1.28 27.88 17.61
N THR A 305 -1.11 29.18 17.36
CA THR A 305 -1.06 29.73 16.00
C THR A 305 0.13 29.18 15.21
N ARG A 306 1.32 29.07 15.83
CA ARG A 306 2.49 28.47 15.17
C ARG A 306 2.25 27.01 14.82
N PHE A 307 1.71 26.21 15.75
CA PHE A 307 1.33 24.82 15.49
C PHE A 307 0.27 24.72 14.39
N TYR A 308 -0.76 25.58 14.43
CA TYR A 308 -1.78 25.65 13.40
C TYR A 308 -1.16 25.88 12.03
N LEU A 309 -0.29 26.88 11.88
CA LEU A 309 0.41 27.15 10.61
C LEU A 309 1.32 25.98 10.20
N PHE A 310 1.98 25.33 11.15
CA PHE A 310 2.87 24.19 10.88
C PHE A 310 2.09 22.98 10.37
N PHE A 311 0.97 22.62 11.01
CA PHE A 311 0.11 21.52 10.58
C PHE A 311 -0.70 21.86 9.32
N MET A 312 -1.15 23.11 9.16
CA MET A 312 -1.82 23.57 7.94
C MET A 312 -0.91 23.42 6.72
N ASN A 313 0.38 23.73 6.88
CA ASN A 313 1.42 23.52 5.86
C ASN A 313 2.01 22.09 5.85
N ARG A 314 1.35 21.12 6.50
CA ARG A 314 1.74 19.70 6.51
C ARG A 314 3.21 19.47 6.94
N LEU A 315 3.64 20.23 7.94
CA LEU A 315 5.01 20.23 8.48
C LEU A 315 6.10 20.55 7.44
N TYR A 316 5.73 21.11 6.27
CA TYR A 316 6.61 21.35 5.13
C TYR A 316 7.29 20.10 4.55
N VAL A 317 6.81 18.89 4.89
CA VAL A 317 7.37 17.61 4.42
C VAL A 317 7.21 17.49 2.90
N ASP A 318 6.07 17.93 2.37
CA ASP A 318 5.79 17.98 0.93
C ASP A 318 6.86 18.80 0.18
N ALA A 319 7.26 19.96 0.73
CA ALA A 319 8.26 20.82 0.12
C ALA A 319 9.67 20.18 0.14
N LEU A 320 10.03 19.50 1.23
CA LEU A 320 11.29 18.76 1.33
C LEU A 320 11.32 17.60 0.33
N ALA A 321 10.25 16.79 0.27
CA ALA A 321 10.14 15.68 -0.68
C ALA A 321 10.22 16.16 -2.14
N LEU A 322 9.58 17.28 -2.48
CA LEU A 322 9.69 17.89 -3.80
C LEU A 322 11.11 18.42 -4.11
N ARG A 323 11.84 18.92 -3.12
CA ARG A 323 13.25 19.34 -3.31
C ARG A 323 14.15 18.13 -3.55
N LEU A 324 14.02 17.08 -2.75
CA LEU A 324 14.76 15.83 -2.90
C LEU A 324 14.45 15.16 -4.25
N GLY A 325 13.17 15.06 -4.60
CA GLY A 325 12.72 14.50 -5.88
C GLY A 325 13.28 15.28 -7.08
N ARG A 326 13.29 16.62 -7.03
CA ARG A 326 13.92 17.46 -8.06
C ARG A 326 15.45 17.32 -8.12
N GLY A 327 16.10 17.04 -7.00
CA GLY A 327 17.52 16.71 -6.97
C GLY A 327 17.79 15.40 -7.68
N PHE A 328 17.06 14.35 -7.31
CA PHE A 328 17.17 13.02 -7.89
C PHE A 328 16.90 13.02 -9.40
N THR A 329 15.80 13.65 -9.86
CA THR A 329 15.49 13.72 -11.29
C THR A 329 16.54 14.48 -12.10
N ARG A 330 17.17 15.52 -11.53
CA ARG A 330 18.28 16.24 -12.18
C ARG A 330 19.49 15.33 -12.36
N VAL A 331 19.87 14.57 -11.35
CA VAL A 331 20.99 13.61 -11.42
C VAL A 331 20.66 12.52 -12.45
N ALA A 332 19.48 11.94 -12.36
CA ALA A 332 19.03 10.90 -13.29
C ALA A 332 19.02 11.39 -14.75
N HIS A 333 18.53 12.61 -15.00
CA HIS A 333 18.53 13.20 -16.32
C HIS A 333 19.95 13.43 -16.85
N ARG A 334 20.89 13.88 -16.01
CA ARG A 334 22.31 14.04 -16.41
C ARG A 334 22.91 12.70 -16.84
N LEU A 335 22.64 11.63 -16.09
CA LEU A 335 23.09 10.28 -16.42
C LEU A 335 22.48 9.79 -17.75
N ASP A 336 21.17 10.00 -17.95
CA ASP A 336 20.48 9.58 -19.15
C ASP A 336 20.96 10.29 -20.43
N THR A 337 21.26 11.59 -20.33
CA THR A 337 21.78 12.37 -21.46
C THR A 337 23.24 12.07 -21.81
N SER A 338 23.98 11.39 -20.92
CA SER A 338 25.37 11.05 -21.17
C SER A 338 25.47 9.94 -22.22
N ARG A 339 26.17 10.23 -23.32
CA ARG A 339 26.45 9.23 -24.37
C ARG A 339 27.32 8.08 -23.85
N LEU A 340 28.14 8.31 -22.83
CA LEU A 340 29.08 7.33 -22.27
C LEU A 340 28.44 6.42 -21.23
N PHE A 341 27.40 6.89 -20.53
CA PHE A 341 26.78 6.14 -19.42
C PHE A 341 26.36 4.71 -19.77
N PRO A 342 25.65 4.43 -20.89
CA PRO A 342 25.24 3.05 -21.20
C PRO A 342 26.44 2.14 -21.51
N TYR A 343 27.49 2.65 -22.17
CA TYR A 343 28.69 1.89 -22.48
C TYR A 343 29.53 1.62 -21.23
N VAL A 344 29.69 2.62 -20.35
CA VAL A 344 30.42 2.49 -19.09
C VAL A 344 29.69 1.54 -18.14
N ALA A 345 28.37 1.68 -17.99
CA ALA A 345 27.57 0.74 -17.20
C ALA A 345 27.64 -0.68 -17.76
N GLY A 346 27.60 -0.83 -19.09
CA GLY A 346 27.78 -2.11 -19.77
C GLY A 346 29.15 -2.72 -19.52
N LEU A 347 30.23 -1.94 -19.65
CA LEU A 347 31.61 -2.37 -19.42
C LEU A 347 31.87 -2.75 -17.96
N ILE A 348 31.35 -1.99 -17.00
CA ILE A 348 31.44 -2.32 -15.57
C ILE A 348 30.71 -3.64 -15.29
N ALA A 349 29.48 -3.78 -15.79
CA ALA A 349 28.69 -4.99 -15.59
C ALA A 349 29.37 -6.21 -16.22
N LEU A 350 29.88 -6.10 -17.46
CA LEU A 350 30.65 -7.16 -18.12
C LEU A 350 31.96 -7.46 -17.39
N GLY A 351 32.69 -6.44 -16.93
CA GLY A 351 33.94 -6.59 -16.18
C GLY A 351 33.78 -7.33 -14.85
N LEU A 352 32.62 -7.19 -14.20
CA LEU A 352 32.28 -7.93 -12.97
C LEU A 352 31.88 -9.39 -13.25
N VAL A 353 31.46 -9.71 -14.49
CA VAL A 353 30.95 -11.04 -14.89
C VAL A 353 32.02 -11.88 -15.58
N LEU A 354 32.92 -11.25 -16.34
CA LEU A 354 33.98 -11.93 -17.10
C LEU A 354 34.85 -12.87 -16.24
N PRO A 355 35.25 -12.52 -15.00
CA PRO A 355 35.99 -13.44 -14.13
C PRO A 355 35.22 -14.72 -13.79
N ALA A 356 33.88 -14.66 -13.72
CA ALA A 356 33.01 -15.80 -13.44
C ALA A 356 32.67 -16.63 -14.70
N ALA A 357 32.66 -16.00 -15.88
CA ALA A 357 32.33 -16.65 -17.16
C ALA A 357 33.53 -17.34 -17.84
N VAL A 358 34.76 -16.91 -17.54
CA VAL A 358 36.00 -17.45 -18.18
C VAL A 358 36.39 -18.83 -17.63
N TRP A 359 35.71 -19.34 -16.59
CA TRP A 359 36.06 -20.58 -15.89
C TRP A 359 35.10 -21.76 -16.11
N THR A 360 34.23 -21.73 -17.11
CA THR A 360 33.28 -22.83 -17.38
C THR A 360 33.61 -23.51 -18.70
N GLY A 361 34.64 -24.37 -18.70
CA GLY A 361 34.95 -25.30 -19.80
C GLY A 361 33.90 -26.39 -20.03
N GLU A 362 32.75 -26.31 -19.36
CA GLU A 362 31.71 -27.34 -19.29
C GLU A 362 30.40 -26.98 -20.01
N LEU A 363 30.23 -25.74 -20.50
CA LEU A 363 29.01 -25.31 -21.17
C LEU A 363 29.04 -25.60 -22.68
N SER A 364 28.03 -26.33 -23.17
CA SER A 364 27.87 -26.56 -24.62
C SER A 364 27.58 -25.24 -25.36
N ALA A 365 28.05 -25.13 -26.61
CA ALA A 365 27.76 -23.97 -27.45
C ALA A 365 26.24 -23.77 -27.68
N ALA A 366 25.47 -24.86 -27.67
CA ALA A 366 24.02 -24.84 -27.76
C ALA A 366 23.38 -24.19 -26.52
N ASN A 367 23.82 -24.54 -25.31
CA ASN A 367 23.33 -24.00 -24.05
C ASN A 367 23.63 -22.49 -23.94
N ILE A 368 24.83 -22.07 -24.34
CA ILE A 368 25.20 -20.66 -24.42
C ILE A 368 24.29 -19.90 -25.39
N THR A 369 24.07 -20.45 -26.58
CA THR A 369 23.20 -19.84 -27.61
C THR A 369 21.77 -19.71 -27.11
N LEU A 370 21.22 -20.76 -26.50
CA LEU A 370 19.87 -20.76 -25.95
C LEU A 370 19.73 -19.75 -24.80
N PHE A 371 20.74 -19.62 -23.93
CA PHE A 371 20.79 -18.59 -22.91
C PHE A 371 20.74 -17.18 -23.53
N PHE A 372 21.57 -16.92 -24.54
CA PHE A 372 21.59 -15.62 -25.22
C PHE A 372 20.26 -15.29 -25.89
N VAL A 373 19.62 -16.27 -26.54
CA VAL A 373 18.27 -16.10 -27.11
C VAL A 373 17.26 -15.78 -26.01
N ALA A 374 17.26 -16.53 -24.91
CA ALA A 374 16.38 -16.26 -23.78
C ALA A 374 16.64 -14.88 -23.15
N ALA A 375 17.90 -14.43 -23.06
CA ALA A 375 18.29 -13.10 -22.56
C ALA A 375 17.91 -11.93 -23.49
N LEU A 376 17.67 -12.21 -24.78
CA LEU A 376 17.08 -11.25 -25.72
C LEU A 376 15.55 -11.21 -25.62
N MET A 377 14.92 -12.36 -25.35
CA MET A 377 13.46 -12.49 -25.23
C MET A 377 12.92 -11.98 -23.89
N ILE A 378 13.57 -12.37 -22.78
CA ILE A 378 13.40 -11.75 -21.46
C ILE A 378 14.55 -10.75 -21.31
N PRO A 379 14.29 -9.43 -21.37
CA PRO A 379 15.34 -8.43 -21.49
C PRO A 379 16.30 -8.48 -20.29
N LEU A 380 17.54 -8.92 -20.55
CA LEU A 380 18.65 -8.88 -19.59
C LEU A 380 19.59 -7.72 -19.94
N PHE A 381 20.14 -7.03 -18.94
CA PHE A 381 21.18 -6.02 -19.20
C PHE A 381 22.53 -6.71 -19.52
N PRO A 382 23.30 -6.26 -20.52
CA PRO A 382 23.09 -5.13 -21.43
C PRO A 382 22.32 -5.46 -22.73
N LEU A 383 21.84 -6.69 -22.91
CA LEU A 383 21.16 -7.20 -24.13
C LEU A 383 19.75 -6.67 -24.39
N HIS A 384 19.16 -5.96 -23.43
CA HIS A 384 17.79 -5.42 -23.45
C HIS A 384 17.42 -4.50 -24.64
N GLY A 385 18.39 -4.01 -25.42
CA GLY A 385 18.18 -3.02 -26.47
C GLY A 385 17.19 -3.47 -27.57
N VAL A 386 17.24 -4.74 -27.97
CA VAL A 386 16.33 -5.30 -29.00
C VAL A 386 14.89 -5.29 -28.50
N TYR A 387 14.66 -5.77 -27.29
CA TYR A 387 13.34 -5.80 -26.66
C TYR A 387 12.77 -4.38 -26.51
N VAL A 388 13.56 -3.43 -25.99
CA VAL A 388 13.12 -2.03 -25.85
C VAL A 388 12.82 -1.39 -27.20
N ALA A 389 13.62 -1.65 -28.23
CA ALA A 389 13.38 -1.14 -29.58
C ALA A 389 12.08 -1.72 -30.17
N ALA A 390 11.83 -3.01 -30.00
CA ALA A 390 10.62 -3.67 -30.47
C ALA A 390 9.37 -3.05 -29.85
N LEU A 391 9.37 -2.82 -28.53
CA LEU A 391 8.23 -2.23 -27.83
C LEU A 391 8.01 -0.73 -28.13
N THR A 392 9.05 -0.01 -28.53
CA THR A 392 8.96 1.46 -28.68
C THR A 392 8.82 1.93 -30.12
N ARG A 393 9.25 1.12 -31.11
CA ARG A 393 9.28 1.52 -32.52
C ARG A 393 8.23 0.81 -33.37
N LEU A 394 7.71 -0.34 -32.94
CA LEU A 394 6.73 -1.07 -33.73
C LEU A 394 5.33 -0.44 -33.61
N PRO A 395 4.55 -0.41 -34.71
CA PRO A 395 3.24 0.23 -34.73
C PRO A 395 2.13 -0.65 -34.15
N GLY A 396 0.99 -0.02 -33.84
CA GLY A 396 -0.26 -0.72 -33.56
C GLY A 396 -0.22 -1.52 -32.25
N TYR A 397 -0.79 -2.72 -32.30
CA TYR A 397 -0.85 -3.65 -31.17
C TYR A 397 0.42 -4.52 -31.02
N LEU A 398 1.40 -4.40 -31.93
CA LEU A 398 2.61 -5.24 -31.90
C LEU A 398 3.41 -5.10 -30.58
N PRO A 399 3.61 -3.90 -30.00
CA PRO A 399 4.23 -3.78 -28.69
C PRO A 399 3.51 -4.58 -27.59
N MET A 400 2.17 -4.55 -27.56
CA MET A 400 1.40 -5.35 -26.60
C MET A 400 1.65 -6.84 -26.80
N CYS A 401 1.54 -7.34 -28.05
CA CYS A 401 1.73 -8.76 -28.34
C CYS A 401 3.14 -9.22 -27.98
N LEU A 402 4.17 -8.45 -28.31
CA LEU A 402 5.56 -8.80 -28.03
C LEU A 402 5.90 -8.68 -26.54
N ALA A 403 5.30 -7.72 -25.82
CA ALA A 403 5.45 -7.62 -24.37
C ALA A 403 4.93 -8.86 -23.64
N ILE A 404 3.96 -9.57 -24.22
CA ILE A 404 3.41 -10.82 -23.69
C ILE A 404 4.18 -12.04 -24.20
N LEU A 405 4.38 -12.16 -25.51
CA LEU A 405 4.92 -13.35 -26.16
C LEU A 405 6.41 -13.56 -25.93
N LEU A 406 7.23 -12.51 -25.98
CA LEU A 406 8.68 -12.69 -25.86
C LEU A 406 9.07 -13.24 -24.48
N PRO A 407 8.61 -12.67 -23.35
CA PRO A 407 9.02 -13.15 -22.04
C PRO A 407 8.51 -14.55 -21.70
N THR A 408 7.33 -14.94 -22.20
CA THR A 408 6.78 -16.29 -21.97
C THR A 408 7.56 -17.36 -22.72
N VAL A 409 7.89 -17.12 -23.99
CA VAL A 409 8.73 -18.03 -24.79
C VAL A 409 10.15 -18.08 -24.22
N GLY A 410 10.71 -16.94 -23.82
CA GLY A 410 12.02 -16.88 -23.20
C GLY A 410 12.10 -17.68 -21.89
N LEU A 411 11.06 -17.60 -21.03
CA LEU A 411 11.03 -18.37 -19.79
C LEU A 411 10.95 -19.87 -20.06
N TYR A 412 10.09 -20.27 -21.01
CA TYR A 412 9.96 -21.68 -21.40
C TYR A 412 11.31 -22.25 -21.88
N GLY A 413 12.07 -21.50 -22.69
CA GLY A 413 13.41 -21.88 -23.12
C GLY A 413 14.43 -22.00 -21.97
N LEU A 414 14.25 -21.29 -20.87
CA LEU A 414 15.13 -21.36 -19.70
C LEU A 414 14.83 -22.52 -18.75
N MET A 415 13.62 -23.08 -18.77
CA MET A 415 13.18 -24.08 -17.78
C MET A 415 14.10 -25.31 -17.74
N GLY A 416 14.48 -25.83 -18.90
CA GLY A 416 15.43 -26.96 -19.00
C GLY A 416 16.89 -26.55 -18.88
N LEU A 417 17.22 -25.29 -19.19
CA LEU A 417 18.60 -24.82 -19.25
C LEU A 417 19.17 -24.45 -17.87
N LEU A 418 18.38 -23.78 -17.02
CA LEU A 418 18.84 -23.22 -15.74
C LEU A 418 19.55 -24.25 -14.82
N PRO A 419 19.05 -25.50 -14.65
CA PRO A 419 19.70 -26.49 -13.80
C PRO A 419 21.08 -26.93 -14.32
N GLU A 420 21.33 -26.82 -15.63
CA GLU A 420 22.61 -27.17 -16.26
C GLU A 420 23.63 -26.03 -16.20
N MET A 421 23.23 -24.83 -15.76
CA MET A 421 24.11 -23.66 -15.73
C MET A 421 25.01 -23.68 -14.47
N PRO A 422 26.33 -23.49 -14.61
CA PRO A 422 27.24 -23.39 -13.49
C PRO A 422 26.86 -22.27 -12.50
N ALA A 423 27.03 -22.52 -11.21
CA ALA A 423 26.68 -21.57 -10.15
C ALA A 423 27.41 -20.22 -10.30
N GLU A 424 28.68 -20.22 -10.73
CA GLU A 424 29.43 -18.98 -10.98
C GLU A 424 28.86 -18.17 -12.15
N PHE A 425 28.39 -18.85 -13.20
CA PHE A 425 27.69 -18.18 -14.30
C PHE A 425 26.40 -17.53 -13.81
N LEU A 426 25.60 -18.25 -13.02
CA LEU A 426 24.36 -17.73 -12.45
C LEU A 426 24.60 -16.55 -11.51
N LYS A 427 25.66 -16.55 -10.70
CA LYS A 427 26.07 -15.36 -9.91
C LYS A 427 26.34 -14.17 -10.82
N GLY A 428 27.01 -14.37 -11.96
CA GLY A 428 27.21 -13.34 -12.98
C GLY A 428 25.88 -12.80 -13.54
N VAL A 429 24.94 -13.69 -13.86
CA VAL A 429 23.59 -13.31 -14.32
C VAL A 429 22.85 -12.51 -13.25
N SER A 430 22.96 -12.87 -11.97
CA SER A 430 22.38 -12.12 -10.85
C SER A 430 22.92 -10.69 -10.81
N VAL A 431 24.23 -10.50 -10.95
CA VAL A 431 24.85 -9.16 -11.02
C VAL A 431 24.31 -8.36 -12.21
N LEU A 432 24.24 -8.96 -13.40
CA LEU A 432 23.65 -8.30 -14.58
C LEU A 432 22.19 -7.90 -14.35
N ALA A 433 21.43 -8.76 -13.67
CA ALA A 433 20.05 -8.50 -13.32
C ALA A 433 19.94 -7.29 -12.37
N LEU A 434 20.78 -7.19 -11.35
CA LEU A 434 20.78 -6.05 -10.42
C LEU A 434 21.15 -4.73 -11.13
N PHE A 435 22.12 -4.76 -12.05
CA PHE A 435 22.41 -3.62 -12.92
C PHE A 435 21.23 -3.26 -13.81
N GLY A 436 20.57 -4.26 -14.41
CA GLY A 436 19.36 -4.07 -15.20
C GLY A 436 18.21 -3.46 -14.41
N ALA A 437 18.05 -3.86 -13.15
CA ALA A 437 17.03 -3.36 -12.23
C ALA A 437 17.24 -1.86 -11.93
N LEU A 438 18.48 -1.47 -11.60
CA LEU A 438 18.85 -0.08 -11.37
C LEU A 438 18.77 0.77 -12.65
N TYR A 439 19.33 0.27 -13.76
CA TYR A 439 19.35 0.97 -15.04
C TYR A 439 17.95 1.17 -15.61
N GLY A 440 17.12 0.12 -15.62
CA GLY A 440 15.73 0.17 -16.05
C GLY A 440 14.91 1.16 -15.21
N SER A 441 15.05 1.12 -13.89
CA SER A 441 14.37 2.05 -12.97
C SER A 441 14.77 3.50 -13.22
N LEU A 442 16.07 3.76 -13.38
CA LEU A 442 16.60 5.09 -13.66
C LEU A 442 16.07 5.63 -14.99
N LYS A 443 16.16 4.82 -16.05
CA LYS A 443 15.72 5.17 -17.40
C LYS A 443 14.22 5.44 -17.45
N ALA A 444 13.40 4.58 -16.85
CA ALA A 444 11.95 4.75 -16.81
C ALA A 444 11.54 6.06 -16.12
N LEU A 445 12.22 6.43 -15.02
CA LEU A 445 11.89 7.61 -14.23
C LEU A 445 12.09 8.95 -14.95
N VAL A 446 13.03 9.00 -15.90
CA VAL A 446 13.35 10.20 -16.69
C VAL A 446 12.64 10.26 -18.05
N GLN A 447 11.95 9.20 -18.47
CA GLN A 447 11.26 9.21 -19.76
C GLN A 447 10.04 10.14 -19.76
N PHE A 448 9.90 10.91 -20.84
CA PHE A 448 8.72 11.73 -21.14
C PHE A 448 7.74 11.03 -22.09
N ARG A 449 8.21 10.05 -22.87
CA ARG A 449 7.38 9.22 -23.75
C ARG A 449 6.90 7.99 -23.01
N VAL A 450 5.58 7.77 -23.02
CA VAL A 450 4.96 6.66 -22.28
C VAL A 450 5.43 5.30 -22.79
N THR A 451 5.57 5.12 -24.12
CA THR A 451 6.08 3.86 -24.69
C THR A 451 7.47 3.50 -24.18
N ARG A 452 8.38 4.48 -24.12
CA ARG A 452 9.74 4.27 -23.59
C ARG A 452 9.73 4.03 -22.09
N LEU A 453 8.90 4.77 -21.35
CA LEU A 453 8.72 4.55 -19.91
C LEU A 453 8.30 3.11 -19.64
N LEU A 454 7.26 2.62 -20.34
CA LEU A 454 6.76 1.26 -20.17
C LEU A 454 7.79 0.19 -20.60
N ALA A 455 8.58 0.43 -21.64
CA ALA A 455 9.63 -0.49 -22.08
C ALA A 455 10.84 -0.58 -21.12
N TYR A 456 11.22 0.52 -20.46
CA TYR A 456 12.24 0.46 -19.41
C TYR A 456 11.67 -0.05 -18.08
N ALA A 457 10.39 0.19 -17.83
CA ALA A 457 9.70 -0.41 -16.68
C ALA A 457 9.66 -1.93 -16.77
N SER A 458 9.39 -2.49 -17.96
CA SER A 458 9.44 -3.95 -18.16
C SER A 458 10.84 -4.51 -17.98
N LEU A 459 11.90 -3.83 -18.42
CA LEU A 459 13.28 -4.20 -18.08
C LEU A 459 13.49 -4.30 -16.57
N ALA A 460 13.02 -3.32 -15.79
CA ALA A 460 13.13 -3.35 -14.34
C ALA A 460 12.38 -4.55 -13.72
N PHE A 461 11.16 -4.85 -14.17
CA PHE A 461 10.38 -6.00 -13.71
C PHE A 461 11.02 -7.35 -14.05
N PHE A 462 11.52 -7.50 -15.30
CA PHE A 462 12.18 -8.74 -15.73
C PHE A 462 13.58 -8.90 -15.14
N SER A 463 14.22 -7.80 -14.73
CA SER A 463 15.47 -7.88 -13.94
C SER A 463 15.23 -8.52 -12.57
N ILE A 464 14.05 -8.32 -11.97
CA ILE A 464 13.70 -9.00 -10.71
C ILE A 464 13.49 -10.51 -10.94
N LEU A 465 12.88 -10.88 -12.06
CA LEU A 465 12.76 -12.28 -12.47
C LEU A 465 14.16 -12.90 -12.69
N TRP A 466 15.04 -12.23 -13.44
CA TRP A 466 16.39 -12.71 -13.71
C TRP A 466 17.20 -12.92 -12.44
N TRP A 467 17.13 -11.97 -11.50
CA TRP A 467 17.75 -12.13 -10.18
C TRP A 467 17.22 -13.36 -9.45
N TYR A 468 15.90 -13.56 -9.43
CA TYR A 468 15.29 -14.73 -8.79
C TYR A 468 15.78 -16.05 -9.43
N LEU A 469 15.68 -16.17 -10.76
CA LEU A 469 16.10 -17.36 -11.51
C LEU A 469 17.58 -17.67 -11.32
N ALA A 470 18.42 -16.63 -11.22
CA ALA A 470 19.84 -16.78 -10.98
C ALA A 470 20.15 -17.26 -9.56
N VAL A 471 19.42 -16.79 -8.55
CA VAL A 471 19.61 -17.21 -7.15
C VAL A 471 19.07 -18.63 -6.91
N THR A 472 17.95 -19.01 -7.54
CA THR A 472 17.38 -20.35 -7.39
C THR A 472 18.01 -21.39 -8.30
N GLY A 473 18.64 -20.96 -9.41
CA GLY A 473 19.17 -21.85 -10.45
C GLY A 473 18.12 -22.71 -11.15
N THR A 474 16.84 -22.41 -10.97
CA THR A 474 15.72 -23.21 -11.47
C THR A 474 14.51 -22.33 -11.75
N SER A 475 13.69 -22.72 -12.74
CA SER A 475 12.41 -22.08 -13.01
C SER A 475 11.32 -22.74 -12.17
N THR A 476 10.80 -22.01 -11.20
CA THR A 476 9.72 -22.46 -10.32
C THR A 476 8.34 -22.04 -10.82
N PRO A 477 7.23 -22.68 -10.38
CA PRO A 477 5.87 -22.21 -10.68
C PRO A 477 5.64 -20.74 -10.29
N GLN A 478 6.28 -20.29 -9.21
CA GLN A 478 6.24 -18.90 -8.75
C GLN A 478 6.83 -17.94 -9.79
N ALA A 479 7.94 -18.34 -10.44
CA ALA A 479 8.55 -17.59 -11.55
C ALA A 479 7.59 -17.47 -12.74
N ALA A 480 6.85 -18.54 -13.06
CA ALA A 480 5.88 -18.55 -14.15
C ALA A 480 4.68 -17.62 -13.88
N VAL A 481 4.14 -17.63 -12.66
CA VAL A 481 3.07 -16.73 -12.24
C VAL A 481 3.54 -15.27 -12.30
N TYR A 482 4.72 -14.97 -11.76
CA TYR A 482 5.31 -13.63 -11.82
C TYR A 482 5.51 -13.16 -13.26
N THR A 483 6.11 -14.00 -14.11
CA THR A 483 6.38 -13.67 -15.52
C THR A 483 5.09 -13.40 -16.29
N SER A 484 4.08 -14.26 -16.11
CA SER A 484 2.76 -14.10 -16.74
C SER A 484 2.08 -12.81 -16.28
N ALA A 485 2.16 -12.50 -14.99
CA ALA A 485 1.59 -11.28 -14.44
C ALA A 485 2.29 -10.01 -14.95
N VAL A 486 3.63 -9.99 -15.01
CA VAL A 486 4.40 -8.87 -15.58
C VAL A 486 4.06 -8.69 -17.06
N ALA A 487 4.06 -9.78 -17.84
CA ALA A 487 3.72 -9.79 -19.26
C ALA A 487 2.33 -9.18 -19.52
N LEU A 488 1.31 -9.63 -18.78
CA LEU A 488 -0.06 -9.14 -18.90
C LEU A 488 -0.21 -7.69 -18.46
N VAL A 489 0.44 -7.28 -17.37
CA VAL A 489 0.44 -5.88 -16.91
C VAL A 489 1.04 -4.96 -17.96
N ILE A 490 2.23 -5.28 -18.47
CA ILE A 490 2.93 -4.42 -19.43
C ILE A 490 2.15 -4.39 -20.75
N GLY A 491 1.68 -5.54 -21.22
CA GLY A 491 0.80 -5.63 -22.39
C GLY A 491 -0.48 -4.81 -22.23
N GLY A 492 -1.14 -4.91 -21.08
CA GLY A 492 -2.33 -4.12 -20.75
C GLY A 492 -2.09 -2.61 -20.71
N LEU A 493 -0.95 -2.17 -20.15
CA LEU A 493 -0.56 -0.76 -20.13
C LEU A 493 -0.24 -0.24 -21.54
N PHE A 494 0.43 -1.02 -22.38
CA PHE A 494 0.64 -0.69 -23.80
C PHE A 494 -0.69 -0.62 -24.56
N LEU A 495 -1.60 -1.56 -24.32
CA LEU A 495 -2.94 -1.55 -24.92
C LEU A 495 -3.72 -0.29 -24.51
N ALA A 496 -3.70 0.06 -23.22
CA ALA A 496 -4.36 1.27 -22.71
C ALA A 496 -3.75 2.53 -23.34
N TRP A 497 -2.42 2.64 -23.39
CA TRP A 497 -1.73 3.77 -24.01
C TRP A 497 -2.02 3.87 -25.52
N HIS A 498 -2.08 2.74 -26.21
CA HIS A 498 -2.40 2.71 -27.64
C HIS A 498 -3.78 3.33 -27.94
N ARG A 499 -4.78 3.13 -27.05
CA ARG A 499 -6.11 3.76 -27.18
C ARG A 499 -6.06 5.28 -27.12
N VAL A 500 -5.12 5.82 -26.34
CA VAL A 500 -4.86 7.26 -26.25
C VAL A 500 -4.11 7.73 -27.49
N GLN A 501 -3.08 7.00 -27.93
CA GLN A 501 -2.30 7.34 -29.12
C GLN A 501 -3.13 7.37 -30.40
N VAL A 502 -4.04 6.41 -30.59
CA VAL A 502 -4.92 6.37 -31.78
C VAL A 502 -5.86 7.59 -31.83
N ARG A 503 -6.29 8.09 -30.67
CA ARG A 503 -7.21 9.24 -30.57
C ARG A 503 -6.51 10.58 -30.74
N TYR A 504 -5.34 10.73 -30.12
CA TYR A 504 -4.71 12.04 -29.94
C TYR A 504 -3.32 12.16 -30.59
N GLY A 505 -2.82 11.09 -31.23
CA GLY A 505 -1.49 11.04 -31.82
C GLY A 505 -0.38 10.68 -30.83
N ASP A 506 0.86 10.73 -31.30
CA ASP A 506 2.04 10.45 -30.48
C ASP A 506 2.43 11.67 -29.64
N LEU A 507 1.65 11.90 -28.57
CA LEU A 507 1.87 12.99 -27.63
C LEU A 507 2.80 12.57 -26.48
N ASP A 508 3.68 13.48 -26.08
CA ASP A 508 4.45 13.31 -24.85
C ASP A 508 3.53 13.37 -23.62
N LEU A 509 3.96 12.74 -22.52
CA LEU A 509 3.21 12.68 -21.26
C LEU A 509 2.86 14.08 -20.70
N ASN A 510 3.61 15.11 -21.07
CA ASN A 510 3.35 16.47 -20.61
C ASN A 510 2.27 17.19 -21.42
N GLN A 511 1.93 16.70 -22.62
CA GLN A 511 1.04 17.35 -23.59
C GLN A 511 -0.40 16.88 -23.49
N ILE A 512 -0.66 15.80 -22.75
CA ILE A 512 -2.00 15.25 -22.51
C ILE A 512 -2.21 14.99 -21.00
N GLY A 513 -3.40 15.32 -20.50
CA GLY A 513 -3.75 15.22 -19.09
C GLY A 513 -5.22 15.50 -18.85
N GLY A 514 -5.66 15.32 -17.61
CA GLY A 514 -7.04 15.59 -17.20
C GLY A 514 -8.06 14.64 -17.80
N LEU A 515 -7.65 13.41 -18.17
CA LEU A 515 -8.48 12.43 -18.87
C LEU A 515 -9.58 11.84 -17.98
N ALA A 516 -9.51 11.99 -16.66
CA ALA A 516 -10.35 11.23 -15.76
C ALA A 516 -11.85 11.60 -15.78
N ARG A 517 -12.15 12.88 -16.02
CA ARG A 517 -13.54 13.35 -16.18
C ARG A 517 -14.11 13.01 -17.56
N PRO A 518 -13.42 13.33 -18.68
CA PRO A 518 -13.97 13.07 -20.00
C PRO A 518 -13.87 11.59 -20.44
N MET A 519 -12.97 10.80 -19.85
CA MET A 519 -12.78 9.38 -20.17
C MET A 519 -12.88 8.49 -18.91
N PRO A 520 -14.06 8.39 -18.26
CA PRO A 520 -14.21 7.67 -17.00
C PRO A 520 -13.91 6.16 -17.10
N ARG A 521 -14.28 5.49 -18.20
CA ARG A 521 -13.98 4.06 -18.40
C ARG A 521 -12.48 3.83 -18.52
N PHE A 522 -11.81 4.67 -19.31
CA PHE A 522 -10.34 4.65 -19.40
C PHE A 522 -9.70 4.88 -18.04
N ALA A 523 -10.20 5.85 -17.27
CA ALA A 523 -9.65 6.20 -15.97
C ALA A 523 -9.70 5.02 -14.98
N ILE A 524 -10.81 4.30 -14.94
CA ILE A 524 -10.98 3.13 -14.07
C ILE A 524 -10.04 2.00 -14.51
N LEU A 525 -10.03 1.65 -15.80
CA LEU A 525 -9.22 0.54 -16.32
C LEU A 525 -7.72 0.82 -16.20
N LEU A 526 -7.28 2.04 -16.52
CA LEU A 526 -5.87 2.44 -16.34
C LEU A 526 -5.48 2.41 -14.86
N SER A 527 -6.35 2.87 -13.97
CA SER A 527 -6.08 2.84 -12.52
C SER A 527 -5.93 1.40 -12.03
N LEU A 528 -6.82 0.49 -12.44
CA LEU A 528 -6.74 -0.93 -12.09
C LEU A 528 -5.48 -1.59 -12.66
N LEU A 529 -5.10 -1.27 -13.90
CA LEU A 529 -3.88 -1.80 -14.53
C LEU A 529 -2.61 -1.31 -13.82
N VAL A 530 -2.54 -0.01 -13.52
CA VAL A 530 -1.42 0.55 -12.76
C VAL A 530 -1.39 -0.04 -11.35
N MET A 531 -2.55 -0.27 -10.74
CA MET A 531 -2.62 -0.95 -9.46
C MET A 531 -2.05 -2.37 -9.54
N ALA A 532 -2.50 -3.17 -10.51
CA ALA A 532 -1.94 -4.49 -10.76
C ALA A 532 -0.42 -4.41 -10.97
N ALA A 533 0.04 -3.45 -11.76
CA ALA A 533 1.46 -3.24 -12.08
C ALA A 533 2.34 -2.89 -10.88
N VAL A 534 1.77 -2.18 -9.90
CA VAL A 534 2.49 -1.79 -8.70
C VAL A 534 2.54 -2.92 -7.66
N GLY A 535 2.03 -4.10 -8.00
CA GLY A 535 2.05 -5.29 -7.15
C GLY A 535 1.11 -5.11 -5.97
N LEU A 536 -0.16 -4.82 -6.24
CA LEU A 536 -1.18 -4.70 -5.20
C LEU A 536 -2.09 -5.93 -5.15
N PRO A 537 -2.47 -6.39 -3.95
CA PRO A 537 -3.55 -7.35 -3.82
C PRO A 537 -4.85 -6.78 -4.43
N PRO A 538 -5.70 -7.61 -5.04
CA PRO A 538 -5.58 -9.07 -5.22
C PRO A 538 -4.94 -9.51 -6.55
N PHE A 539 -4.13 -8.68 -7.23
CA PHE A 539 -3.63 -9.00 -8.57
C PHE A 539 -2.42 -9.96 -8.57
N GLY A 540 -2.28 -10.74 -9.64
CA GLY A 540 -1.26 -11.79 -9.81
C GLY A 540 0.19 -11.32 -9.72
N LEU A 541 0.46 -10.04 -9.99
CA LEU A 541 1.81 -9.52 -9.84
C LEU A 541 2.20 -9.41 -8.35
N PHE A 542 1.26 -9.06 -7.47
CA PHE A 542 1.48 -9.07 -6.02
C PHE A 542 1.78 -10.48 -5.52
N SER A 543 0.94 -11.45 -5.89
CA SER A 543 1.15 -12.84 -5.49
C SER A 543 2.52 -13.30 -5.99
N GLY A 544 2.82 -13.13 -7.28
CA GLY A 544 4.11 -13.48 -7.88
C GLY A 544 5.31 -12.86 -7.15
N TYR A 545 5.23 -11.57 -6.81
CA TYR A 545 6.26 -10.89 -6.02
C TYR A 545 6.46 -11.54 -4.66
N MET A 546 5.37 -11.72 -3.91
CA MET A 546 5.44 -12.31 -2.58
C MET A 546 5.99 -13.73 -2.62
N ALA A 547 5.61 -14.52 -3.63
CA ALA A 547 6.06 -15.90 -3.75
C ALA A 547 7.55 -16.01 -4.10
N ILE A 548 8.05 -15.11 -4.96
CA ILE A 548 9.48 -14.99 -5.25
C ILE A 548 10.26 -14.54 -4.00
N LEU A 549 9.78 -13.51 -3.30
CA LEU A 549 10.46 -12.94 -2.14
C LEU A 549 10.47 -13.87 -0.91
N LEU A 550 9.47 -14.74 -0.78
CA LEU A 550 9.35 -15.71 0.33
C LEU A 550 9.95 -17.08 0.00
N HIS A 551 10.58 -17.23 -1.16
CA HIS A 551 11.21 -18.49 -1.53
C HIS A 551 12.39 -18.80 -0.58
N PRO A 552 12.55 -20.06 -0.11
CA PRO A 552 13.56 -20.40 0.92
C PRO A 552 15.01 -20.06 0.55
N SER A 553 15.34 -20.09 -0.75
CA SER A 553 16.68 -19.74 -1.24
C SER A 553 17.00 -18.23 -1.16
N ILE A 554 16.00 -17.38 -0.94
CA ILE A 554 16.18 -15.94 -0.85
C ILE A 554 16.57 -15.56 0.57
N VAL A 555 17.81 -15.12 0.72
CA VAL A 555 18.35 -14.60 1.98
C VAL A 555 18.35 -13.07 1.99
N ILE A 556 18.41 -12.49 3.18
CA ILE A 556 18.53 -11.04 3.33
C ILE A 556 19.96 -10.64 2.92
N SER A 557 20.10 -10.20 1.68
CA SER A 557 21.36 -9.68 1.11
C SER A 557 21.17 -8.25 0.58
N TRP A 558 22.28 -7.65 0.16
CA TRP A 558 22.24 -6.34 -0.51
C TRP A 558 21.50 -6.42 -1.87
N ASP A 559 21.53 -7.58 -2.54
CA ASP A 559 20.80 -7.82 -3.79
C ASP A 559 19.30 -7.62 -3.57
N LEU A 560 18.76 -8.23 -2.51
CA LEU A 560 17.36 -8.10 -2.12
C LEU A 560 16.97 -6.63 -1.88
N MET A 561 17.85 -5.83 -1.28
CA MET A 561 17.62 -4.39 -1.09
C MET A 561 17.47 -3.67 -2.44
N VAL A 562 18.33 -3.97 -3.42
CA VAL A 562 18.24 -3.40 -4.77
C VAL A 562 16.92 -3.79 -5.45
N ILE A 563 16.49 -5.04 -5.30
CA ILE A 563 15.22 -5.54 -5.84
C ILE A 563 14.01 -4.82 -5.21
N LEU A 564 14.00 -4.65 -3.89
CA LEU A 564 12.93 -3.92 -3.20
C LEU A 564 12.90 -2.44 -3.62
N LEU A 565 14.07 -1.81 -3.76
CA LEU A 565 14.17 -0.43 -4.26
C LEU A 565 13.70 -0.31 -5.72
N THR A 566 13.99 -1.31 -6.55
CA THR A 566 13.53 -1.39 -7.94
C THR A 566 12.00 -1.46 -7.99
N TRP A 567 11.39 -2.33 -7.19
CA TRP A 567 9.92 -2.40 -7.10
C TRP A 567 9.30 -1.10 -6.56
N LEU A 568 9.94 -0.45 -5.59
CA LEU A 568 9.50 0.85 -5.07
C LEU A 568 9.62 1.96 -6.12
N ALA A 569 10.71 2.00 -6.90
CA ALA A 569 10.88 2.93 -8.00
C ALA A 569 9.83 2.70 -9.09
N ALA A 570 9.54 1.43 -9.42
CA ALA A 570 8.48 1.05 -10.35
C ALA A 570 7.11 1.52 -9.91
N SER A 571 6.82 1.34 -8.63
CA SER A 571 5.64 1.89 -8.00
C SER A 571 5.52 3.39 -8.24
N TRP A 572 6.60 4.13 -7.96
CA TRP A 572 6.62 5.58 -8.07
C TRP A 572 6.33 6.09 -9.49
N TYR A 573 7.08 5.63 -10.51
CA TYR A 573 6.92 6.19 -11.85
C TYR A 573 5.62 5.76 -12.54
N LEU A 574 5.06 4.58 -12.22
CA LEU A 574 3.76 4.14 -12.76
C LEU A 574 2.60 4.91 -12.13
N PHE A 575 2.66 5.19 -10.83
CA PHE A 575 1.70 6.10 -10.20
C PHE A 575 1.79 7.51 -10.77
N ARG A 576 3.01 8.01 -11.01
CA ARG A 576 3.21 9.32 -11.64
C ARG A 576 2.61 9.36 -13.05
N LEU A 577 2.77 8.29 -13.84
CA LEU A 577 2.14 8.13 -15.15
C LEU A 577 0.62 8.25 -15.03
N MET A 578 0.00 7.46 -14.15
CA MET A 578 -1.44 7.50 -13.90
C MET A 578 -1.91 8.89 -13.47
N GLN A 579 -1.25 9.49 -12.48
CA GLN A 579 -1.60 10.81 -11.96
C GLN A 579 -1.50 11.88 -13.05
N ARG A 580 -0.47 11.83 -13.89
CA ARG A 580 -0.27 12.83 -14.95
C ARG A 580 -1.30 12.68 -16.06
N LEU A 581 -1.60 11.46 -16.52
CA LEU A 581 -2.60 11.24 -17.56
C LEU A 581 -4.02 11.55 -17.08
N LEU A 582 -4.39 11.07 -15.89
CA LEU A 582 -5.75 11.18 -15.40
C LEU A 582 -6.03 12.55 -14.75
N PHE A 583 -5.07 13.10 -13.99
CA PHE A 583 -5.24 14.30 -13.15
C PHE A 583 -4.31 15.45 -13.53
N GLY A 584 -3.58 15.32 -14.63
CA GLY A 584 -2.83 16.43 -15.21
C GLY A 584 -3.73 17.59 -15.64
N PRO A 585 -3.12 18.69 -16.12
CA PRO A 585 -3.85 19.84 -16.63
C PRO A 585 -4.77 19.42 -17.78
N HIS A 586 -6.03 19.80 -17.68
CA HIS A 586 -7.01 19.59 -18.75
C HIS A 586 -6.77 20.58 -19.89
N ARG A 587 -6.95 20.12 -21.12
CA ARG A 587 -6.74 20.90 -22.33
C ARG A 587 -8.06 21.13 -23.04
N SER A 588 -8.51 22.38 -23.10
CA SER A 588 -9.77 22.76 -23.74
C SER A 588 -9.74 22.65 -25.26
N ASP A 589 -8.54 22.62 -25.87
CA ASP A 589 -8.34 22.51 -27.30
C ASP A 589 -8.47 21.06 -27.83
N ILE A 590 -8.51 20.07 -26.93
CA ILE A 590 -8.65 18.65 -27.29
C ILE A 590 -10.10 18.22 -27.05
N ARG A 591 -10.74 17.65 -28.08
CA ARG A 591 -12.02 16.98 -27.91
C ARG A 591 -11.79 15.56 -27.41
N TYR A 592 -12.27 15.29 -26.20
CA TYR A 592 -12.09 13.98 -25.58
C TYR A 592 -13.23 13.00 -25.90
N GLU A 593 -12.89 11.75 -26.18
CA GLU A 593 -13.83 10.64 -26.38
C GLU A 593 -13.41 9.45 -25.51
N ASP A 594 -14.31 8.95 -24.65
CA ASP A 594 -14.04 7.79 -23.79
C ASP A 594 -13.90 6.48 -24.59
N LEU A 595 -13.56 5.39 -23.89
CA LEU A 595 -13.47 4.06 -24.49
C LEU A 595 -14.85 3.54 -24.91
N ARG A 596 -14.87 2.96 -26.11
CA ARG A 596 -15.99 2.18 -26.62
C ARG A 596 -16.06 0.83 -25.91
N PRO A 597 -17.24 0.19 -25.80
CA PRO A 597 -17.37 -1.12 -25.16
C PRO A 597 -16.42 -2.19 -25.72
N THR A 598 -16.16 -2.15 -27.04
CA THR A 598 -15.21 -3.04 -27.72
C THR A 598 -13.76 -2.82 -27.31
N GLU A 599 -13.41 -1.62 -26.84
CA GLU A 599 -12.07 -1.28 -26.35
C GLU A 599 -11.92 -1.55 -24.85
N VAL A 600 -13.04 -1.54 -24.11
CA VAL A 600 -13.09 -1.93 -22.70
C VAL A 600 -12.86 -3.43 -22.54
N ALA A 601 -13.48 -4.26 -23.38
CA ALA A 601 -13.42 -5.71 -23.30
C ALA A 601 -11.98 -6.30 -23.16
N PRO A 602 -11.01 -5.99 -24.04
CA PRO A 602 -9.67 -6.57 -23.93
C PRO A 602 -8.91 -6.10 -22.69
N LEU A 603 -9.09 -4.85 -22.24
CA LEU A 603 -8.50 -4.35 -20.99
C LEU A 603 -9.11 -5.07 -19.77
N LEU A 604 -10.42 -5.30 -19.80
CA LEU A 604 -11.12 -6.02 -18.75
C LEU A 604 -10.69 -7.49 -18.69
N ILE A 605 -10.52 -8.17 -19.83
CA ILE A 605 -10.01 -9.54 -19.89
C ILE A 605 -8.62 -9.64 -19.25
N VAL A 606 -7.70 -8.74 -19.59
CA VAL A 606 -6.37 -8.68 -18.96
C VAL A 606 -6.48 -8.54 -17.45
N LEU A 607 -7.34 -7.64 -16.96
CA LEU A 607 -7.56 -7.44 -15.53
C LEU A 607 -8.17 -8.67 -14.83
N LEU A 608 -9.10 -9.36 -15.47
CA LEU A 608 -9.72 -10.58 -14.93
C LEU A 608 -8.70 -11.73 -14.85
N ILE A 609 -7.83 -11.88 -15.86
CA ILE A 609 -6.76 -12.88 -15.81
C ILE A 609 -5.75 -12.52 -14.71
N LEU A 610 -5.38 -11.24 -14.59
CA LEU A 610 -4.51 -10.78 -13.50
C LEU A 610 -5.15 -11.02 -12.13
N LEU A 611 -6.45 -10.83 -11.99
CA LEU A 611 -7.19 -11.13 -10.76
C LEU A 611 -7.17 -12.63 -10.46
N ALA A 612 -7.45 -13.47 -11.47
CA ALA A 612 -7.41 -14.92 -11.33
C ALA A 612 -6.03 -15.40 -10.88
N LEU A 613 -4.95 -14.94 -11.53
CA LEU A 613 -3.56 -15.27 -11.15
C LEU A 613 -3.20 -14.85 -9.72
N GLY A 614 -3.87 -13.83 -9.17
CA GLY A 614 -3.62 -13.37 -7.81
C GLY A 614 -4.37 -14.11 -6.72
N ILE A 615 -5.53 -14.68 -7.05
CA ILE A 615 -6.40 -15.40 -6.11
C ILE A 615 -6.09 -16.91 -6.12
N THR A 616 -5.67 -17.46 -7.27
CA THR A 616 -5.42 -18.90 -7.41
C THR A 616 -4.27 -19.38 -6.49
N PRO A 617 -4.49 -20.42 -5.66
CA PRO A 617 -3.44 -21.01 -4.82
C PRO A 617 -2.28 -21.57 -5.66
N TYR A 618 -1.05 -21.45 -5.16
CA TYR A 618 0.15 -21.91 -5.87
C TYR A 618 0.17 -23.40 -6.20
N GLY A 619 -0.44 -24.25 -5.35
CA GLY A 619 -0.55 -25.69 -5.61
C GLY A 619 -1.32 -26.05 -6.88
N PHE A 620 -2.10 -25.11 -7.45
CA PHE A 620 -2.73 -25.30 -8.77
C PHE A 620 -1.72 -25.21 -9.93
N PHE A 621 -0.59 -24.52 -9.72
CA PHE A 621 0.46 -24.35 -10.72
C PHE A 621 1.63 -25.34 -10.54
N GLU A 622 1.59 -26.18 -9.50
CA GLU A 622 2.52 -27.31 -9.35
C GLU A 622 2.05 -28.44 -10.27
N SER A 623 2.94 -28.91 -11.16
CA SER A 623 2.65 -30.06 -12.00
C SER A 623 2.63 -31.34 -11.15
N ASP A 624 1.59 -32.17 -11.33
CA ASP A 624 1.34 -33.46 -10.65
C ASP A 624 2.52 -34.47 -10.65
N THR A 625 3.59 -34.21 -11.40
CA THR A 625 4.78 -35.06 -11.47
C THR A 625 5.57 -35.09 -10.16
N LEU A 626 5.62 -33.99 -9.40
CA LEU A 626 6.28 -33.98 -8.08
C LEU A 626 5.38 -34.56 -7.00
N THR A 627 4.08 -34.23 -7.03
CA THR A 627 3.09 -34.73 -6.06
C THR A 627 2.96 -36.26 -6.14
N ASN A 628 2.91 -36.84 -7.35
CA ASN A 628 2.89 -38.30 -7.50
C ASN A 628 4.20 -38.94 -7.03
N SER A 629 5.36 -38.34 -7.29
CA SER A 629 6.64 -38.91 -6.85
C SER A 629 6.76 -38.96 -5.32
N TYR A 630 6.29 -37.91 -4.61
CA TYR A 630 6.26 -37.92 -3.15
C TYR A 630 5.14 -38.82 -2.58
N ARG A 631 3.96 -38.88 -3.20
CA ARG A 631 2.87 -39.76 -2.77
C ARG A 631 3.23 -41.23 -2.96
N THR A 632 3.81 -41.60 -4.10
CA THR A 632 4.29 -42.96 -4.39
C THR A 632 5.49 -43.33 -3.51
N ALA A 633 6.42 -42.41 -3.24
CA ALA A 633 7.52 -42.66 -2.29
C ALA A 633 7.02 -42.84 -0.85
N MET A 634 5.99 -42.10 -0.44
CA MET A 634 5.38 -42.21 0.89
C MET A 634 4.50 -43.47 1.02
N GLU A 635 3.79 -43.87 -0.05
CA GLU A 635 3.07 -45.15 -0.14
C GLU A 635 4.04 -46.34 -0.14
N LEU A 636 5.18 -46.25 -0.83
CA LEU A 636 6.25 -47.26 -0.79
C LEU A 636 6.93 -47.36 0.60
N MET A 637 7.08 -46.24 1.32
CA MET A 637 7.58 -46.26 2.72
C MET A 637 6.56 -46.82 3.71
N LEU A 638 5.27 -46.62 3.47
CA LEU A 638 4.18 -47.14 4.31
C LEU A 638 3.85 -48.61 4.02
N TRP A 639 4.25 -49.14 2.86
CA TRP A 639 4.14 -50.58 2.54
C TRP A 639 5.31 -51.41 3.09
N ASN A 640 6.47 -50.78 3.35
CA ASN A 640 7.67 -51.43 3.90
C ASN A 640 7.82 -51.29 5.44
N LYS A 641 6.73 -50.94 6.14
CA LYS A 641 6.55 -51.10 7.58
C LYS A 641 5.32 -51.95 7.82
#